data_AF-A0A939Z5H9-F1
#
_entry.id   AF-A0A939Z5H9-F1
#
_cell.length_a   1.000
_cell.length_b   1.000
_cell.length_c   1.000
_cell.angle_alpha   90.00
_cell.angle_beta   90.00
_cell.angle_gamma   90.00
#
_symmetry.space_group_name_H-M   'P 1'
#
loop_
_entity.id
_entity.type
_entity.pdbx_description
1 polymer ?
#
loop_
_entity_poly.entity_id
_entity_poly.type
_entity_poly.pdbx_seq_one_letter_code
_entity_poly.pdbx_strand_id
1 'polypeptide(L)'
;MTRKKRIALIALVAALALAAAAALAAALWPRASVDETKNLIVNGGFEASGGGLPDNWAVGRWYWDEGVSYLTLSDDAFTGEASVCVENVAENDARFEQTVAVEPNAYYRISCMVKAEGCGMERAGAGISIENTFVSSNYAYDTAGEWTRVELYGRTGASQKSLTIMCRVGGYSSLNVGKAWFDDVEVVRLAALPGGVVEKSLATNAPSGSQAGDGQASNYAMPVMLASALFAAAALALTLWARRHPFDGKKSAAILAAALAVGVAARVVLAVAVRGFEVDVNCFEGWADRMAQFGPWGFYGAGWCDYPPGYMLILWPFGLIRGLFGIAYNSRLHWLLVKLPPIACDVLTGLFLAKISREKLGESGAAWLGAAYLLNPAVVFNSAIWGQVDSVLTLLLLVSVYCAARREWRWSLAVFAFAALCKPQALMFAPLGVMALACEIASAGEDRKKTLIDIGSAVLIAAGVMLAVALPFSLGQGRDPVTWLWARYTESLGEYNYITVNACNLYQLMGMNWKALDAAGPWTYLGWFTYPAAFGLAVWFHIKGGNRKNLFLLCAMALTVIYAFGTKMHERYLYPAVGLLLAAYAVDRDARELICAIALSASLFANEALVLGDTYLTDSRAAAGLASFVNVEAAQLLGWTAWDICVRGRRVELKAMLDGVFERSVPVRGDSGLRLTLRDWAIMLSVTAAYAVLAFVNLGSTKAPQTAWTSSASGESVTFALESRSEFRLTYYGGICNSSFTVAFSDDGVTWSEEELAMYDQGQIFRWIWFTPQARGDDGKFVALDEEGPMRTAKYVRVTAEQTGLVLHEIAFLDPDGNPLPITSVHSAGGGARAGDPALLCDEQDTVPAYPSYYNSSYFDEIYHARTGYEFAHGLNPYETTHPPLGKVLIMLGIKIFGMTPFGWRFMGALFGVLMLPLMYLLVKQLLKKTEYAALGMALLALDSMHFTQTRIATIDTYGVFFILLMYLFMFRYCQMNFYTDGLKKTLIPLGLSGVAMGLGIASKWICIYAAVG
;
A
#
# COMPACT_ATOMS: atom_id res chain seq x y z
N MET A 1 -32.50 -1.38 30.08
CA MET A 1 -31.32 -2.23 30.41
C MET A 1 -31.25 -2.43 31.92
N THR A 2 -31.09 -3.67 32.40
CA THR A 2 -30.91 -3.96 33.84
C THR A 2 -29.50 -3.56 34.31
N ARG A 3 -29.32 -3.27 35.62
CA ARG A 3 -28.05 -2.84 36.23
C ARG A 3 -26.87 -3.75 35.87
N LYS A 4 -27.09 -5.07 35.78
CA LYS A 4 -26.11 -6.07 35.32
C LYS A 4 -25.64 -5.84 33.88
N LYS A 5 -26.52 -5.41 32.96
CA LYS A 5 -26.18 -5.12 31.55
C LYS A 5 -25.31 -3.85 31.42
N ARG A 6 -25.50 -2.85 32.29
CA ARG A 6 -24.64 -1.64 32.33
C ARG A 6 -23.22 -1.97 32.80
N ILE A 7 -23.11 -2.83 33.81
CA ILE A 7 -21.81 -3.29 34.33
C ILE A 7 -21.08 -4.12 33.27
N ALA A 8 -21.77 -4.99 32.54
CA ALA A 8 -21.15 -5.79 31.48
C ALA A 8 -20.59 -4.94 30.31
N LEU A 9 -21.30 -3.88 29.91
CA LEU A 9 -20.83 -2.97 28.85
C LEU A 9 -19.65 -2.11 29.33
N ILE A 10 -19.71 -1.59 30.57
CA ILE A 10 -18.59 -0.84 31.17
C ILE A 10 -17.37 -1.75 31.35
N ALA A 11 -17.57 -3.01 31.74
CA ALA A 11 -16.51 -4.01 31.85
C ALA A 11 -15.92 -4.36 30.48
N LEU A 12 -16.74 -4.44 29.42
CA LEU A 12 -16.26 -4.68 28.06
C LEU A 12 -15.42 -3.50 27.53
N VAL A 13 -15.88 -2.27 27.75
CA VAL A 13 -15.13 -1.05 27.36
C VAL A 13 -13.84 -0.91 28.17
N ALA A 14 -13.88 -1.19 29.47
CA ALA A 14 -12.70 -1.21 30.33
C ALA A 14 -11.74 -2.33 29.94
N ALA A 15 -12.24 -3.51 29.58
CA ALA A 15 -11.42 -4.64 29.12
C ALA A 15 -10.76 -4.36 27.76
N LEU A 16 -11.47 -3.70 26.84
CA LEU A 16 -10.90 -3.27 25.55
C LEU A 16 -9.85 -2.16 25.74
N ALA A 17 -10.08 -1.22 26.65
CA ALA A 17 -9.10 -0.18 27.00
C ALA A 17 -7.87 -0.77 27.72
N LEU A 18 -8.05 -1.75 28.60
CA LEU A 18 -6.97 -2.46 29.28
C LEU A 18 -6.20 -3.39 28.32
N ALA A 19 -6.87 -4.03 27.37
CA ALA A 19 -6.22 -4.83 26.33
C ALA A 19 -5.39 -3.95 25.38
N ALA A 20 -5.90 -2.76 25.01
CA ALA A 20 -5.14 -1.78 24.24
C ALA A 20 -3.92 -1.25 25.02
N ALA A 21 -4.08 -0.97 26.32
CA ALA A 21 -2.98 -0.56 27.19
C ALA A 21 -1.94 -1.68 27.42
N ALA A 22 -2.37 -2.93 27.52
CA ALA A 22 -1.50 -4.10 27.67
C ALA A 22 -0.74 -4.41 26.37
N ALA A 23 -1.37 -4.24 25.21
CA ALA A 23 -0.69 -4.34 23.91
C ALA A 23 0.35 -3.21 23.72
N LEU A 24 0.05 -2.00 24.20
CA LEU A 24 1.00 -0.88 24.22
C LEU A 24 2.17 -1.14 25.19
N ALA A 25 1.90 -1.72 26.36
CA ALA A 25 2.92 -2.03 27.37
C ALA A 25 3.83 -3.20 26.95
N ALA A 26 3.29 -4.20 26.24
CA ALA A 26 4.07 -5.31 25.68
C ALA A 26 5.00 -4.86 24.54
N ALA A 27 4.64 -3.80 23.82
CA ALA A 27 5.46 -3.19 22.77
C ALA A 27 6.54 -2.22 23.30
N LEU A 28 6.50 -1.86 24.60
CA LEU A 28 7.36 -0.84 25.21
C LEU A 28 8.40 -1.38 26.22
N TRP A 29 8.61 -2.70 26.29
CA TRP A 29 9.68 -3.26 27.12
C TRP A 29 11.04 -3.18 26.40
N PRO A 30 12.09 -2.62 27.02
CA PRO A 30 13.41 -2.53 26.40
C PRO A 30 13.98 -3.94 26.18
N ARG A 31 14.36 -4.27 24.94
CA ARG A 31 15.28 -5.38 24.69
C ARG A 31 16.72 -4.89 24.85
N ALA A 32 17.52 -5.79 25.41
CA ALA A 32 18.84 -5.56 25.96
C ALA A 32 19.81 -4.88 24.98
N SER A 33 20.74 -4.12 25.56
CA SER A 33 21.98 -3.66 24.94
C SER A 33 22.72 -4.82 24.25
N VAL A 34 23.20 -4.58 23.03
CA VAL A 34 24.02 -5.53 22.28
C VAL A 34 25.41 -5.57 22.91
N ASP A 35 25.86 -6.78 23.22
CA ASP A 35 27.14 -7.08 23.86
C ASP A 35 28.31 -6.73 22.94
N GLU A 36 29.34 -6.06 23.46
CA GLU A 36 30.40 -5.37 22.68
C GLU A 36 31.42 -6.30 21.99
N THR A 37 31.16 -7.61 21.92
CA THR A 37 32.08 -8.62 21.36
C THR A 37 31.40 -9.70 20.51
N LYS A 38 30.09 -9.60 20.28
CA LYS A 38 29.32 -10.66 19.59
C LYS A 38 29.27 -10.41 18.07
N ASN A 39 29.57 -11.44 17.29
CA ASN A 39 29.31 -11.46 15.85
C ASN A 39 27.80 -11.25 15.59
N LEU A 40 27.46 -10.27 14.77
CA LEU A 40 26.06 -9.94 14.43
C LEU A 40 25.48 -10.87 13.36
N ILE A 41 26.34 -11.55 12.59
CA ILE A 41 25.93 -12.57 11.62
C ILE A 41 25.49 -13.83 12.37
N VAL A 42 24.33 -14.35 12.00
CA VAL A 42 23.83 -15.66 12.42
C VAL A 42 24.28 -16.69 11.40
N ASN A 43 24.77 -17.85 11.85
CA ASN A 43 25.22 -18.93 10.96
C ASN A 43 26.33 -18.48 9.98
N GLY A 44 27.33 -17.73 10.48
CA GLY A 44 28.42 -17.19 9.67
C GLY A 44 29.43 -18.23 9.15
N GLY A 45 29.50 -19.39 9.80
CA GLY A 45 30.24 -20.58 9.32
C GLY A 45 29.35 -21.61 8.64
N PHE A 46 28.10 -21.28 8.31
CA PHE A 46 27.22 -22.08 7.45
C PHE A 46 26.87 -23.53 7.89
N GLU A 47 27.19 -23.90 9.12
CA GLU A 47 26.95 -25.23 9.71
C GLU A 47 25.47 -25.64 9.81
N ALA A 48 24.55 -24.66 9.92
CA ALA A 48 23.11 -24.93 9.94
C ALA A 48 22.52 -24.81 8.53
N SER A 49 21.84 -25.86 8.05
CA SER A 49 21.21 -25.86 6.71
C SER A 49 19.85 -26.55 6.68
N GLY A 50 19.00 -26.08 5.76
CA GLY A 50 17.67 -26.61 5.50
C GLY A 50 17.29 -26.41 4.04
N GLY A 51 16.80 -27.46 3.37
CA GLY A 51 16.37 -27.37 1.97
C GLY A 51 17.48 -27.12 0.95
N GLY A 52 18.74 -27.43 1.28
CA GLY A 52 19.90 -27.29 0.38
C GLY A 52 20.60 -25.92 0.43
N LEU A 53 20.15 -25.00 1.29
CA LEU A 53 20.75 -23.69 1.52
C LEU A 53 21.07 -23.50 3.02
N PRO A 54 22.05 -22.65 3.37
CA PRO A 54 22.34 -22.30 4.76
C PRO A 54 21.18 -21.53 5.41
N ASP A 55 20.85 -21.87 6.65
CA ASP A 55 19.81 -21.19 7.43
C ASP A 55 20.17 -19.71 7.63
N ASN A 56 19.16 -18.83 7.54
CA ASN A 56 19.25 -17.36 7.74
C ASN A 56 20.03 -16.58 6.68
N TRP A 57 20.37 -17.21 5.56
CA TRP A 57 20.99 -16.55 4.41
C TRP A 57 20.04 -16.58 3.21
N ALA A 58 19.89 -15.43 2.56
CA ALA A 58 19.19 -15.31 1.29
C ALA A 58 20.18 -15.43 0.12
N VAL A 59 19.66 -15.71 -1.07
CA VAL A 59 20.44 -15.71 -2.31
C VAL A 59 20.00 -14.57 -3.21
N GLY A 60 20.95 -13.82 -3.73
CA GLY A 60 20.75 -12.76 -4.70
C GLY A 60 21.51 -13.07 -5.98
N ARG A 61 20.93 -12.71 -7.13
CA ARG A 61 21.61 -12.78 -8.43
C ARG A 61 21.06 -11.72 -9.39
N TRP A 62 21.90 -11.23 -10.30
CA TRP A 62 21.48 -10.27 -11.32
C TRP A 62 20.66 -10.94 -12.42
N TYR A 63 21.15 -12.05 -12.96
CA TYR A 63 20.39 -12.95 -13.86
C TYR A 63 19.89 -14.19 -13.10
N TRP A 64 18.60 -14.51 -13.28
CA TRP A 64 17.91 -15.61 -12.58
C TRP A 64 17.76 -16.89 -13.39
N ASP A 65 18.17 -16.87 -14.66
CA ASP A 65 18.01 -17.97 -15.58
C ASP A 65 18.78 -19.22 -15.13
N GLU A 66 18.18 -20.38 -15.34
CA GLU A 66 18.76 -21.66 -14.96
C GLU A 66 20.08 -21.89 -15.73
N GLY A 67 21.11 -22.35 -15.03
CA GLY A 67 22.43 -22.59 -15.61
C GLY A 67 23.40 -21.40 -15.63
N VAL A 68 22.96 -20.18 -15.28
CA VAL A 68 23.84 -19.00 -15.23
C VAL A 68 24.72 -18.97 -13.99
N SER A 69 24.12 -19.21 -12.82
CA SER A 69 24.82 -19.24 -11.52
C SER A 69 24.29 -20.32 -10.60
N TYR A 70 25.20 -20.93 -9.83
CA TYR A 70 24.89 -21.91 -8.81
C TYR A 70 25.37 -21.43 -7.45
N LEU A 71 24.45 -21.43 -6.48
CA LEU A 71 24.73 -21.09 -5.08
C LEU A 71 24.43 -22.33 -4.26
N THR A 72 25.47 -22.90 -3.64
CA THR A 72 25.41 -24.24 -3.04
C THR A 72 26.15 -24.28 -1.71
N LEU A 73 25.80 -25.25 -0.87
CA LEU A 73 26.64 -25.65 0.28
C LEU A 73 27.79 -26.51 -0.21
N SER A 74 28.95 -26.37 0.43
CA SER A 74 30.19 -27.08 0.12
C SER A 74 30.76 -27.69 1.39
N ASP A 75 31.34 -28.88 1.29
CA ASP A 75 32.08 -29.56 2.37
C ASP A 75 33.54 -29.08 2.48
N ASP A 76 34.02 -28.38 1.45
CA ASP A 76 35.28 -27.66 1.47
C ASP A 76 35.16 -26.39 2.33
N ALA A 77 35.45 -26.50 3.62
CA ALA A 77 35.32 -25.45 4.63
C ALA A 77 36.67 -25.00 5.20
N PHE A 78 36.75 -23.76 5.68
CA PHE A 78 37.91 -23.23 6.38
C PHE A 78 37.87 -23.64 7.86
N THR A 79 36.72 -23.53 8.51
CA THR A 79 36.46 -24.12 9.83
C THR A 79 35.15 -24.89 9.82
N GLY A 80 35.01 -25.89 10.71
CA GLY A 80 33.80 -26.71 10.76
C GLY A 80 33.70 -27.72 9.62
N GLU A 81 32.47 -28.02 9.20
CA GLU A 81 32.13 -29.03 8.17
C GLU A 81 31.47 -28.43 6.93
N ALA A 82 31.10 -27.13 6.93
CA ALA A 82 30.36 -26.52 5.82
C ALA A 82 30.86 -25.12 5.44
N SER A 83 30.82 -24.80 4.15
CA SER A 83 30.96 -23.45 3.62
C SER A 83 29.91 -23.21 2.53
N VAL A 84 29.83 -21.97 2.01
CA VAL A 84 29.00 -21.67 0.84
C VAL A 84 29.84 -21.43 -0.39
N CYS A 85 29.37 -21.92 -1.54
CA CYS A 85 29.98 -21.74 -2.82
C CYS A 85 29.07 -20.94 -3.77
N VAL A 86 29.63 -19.90 -4.38
CA VAL A 86 29.03 -19.13 -5.48
C VAL A 86 29.80 -19.44 -6.77
N GLU A 87 29.11 -19.96 -7.77
CA GLU A 87 29.66 -20.29 -9.08
C GLU A 87 28.88 -19.55 -10.17
N ASN A 88 29.57 -18.74 -10.97
CA ASN A 88 29.04 -18.07 -12.15
C ASN A 88 29.59 -18.76 -13.40
N VAL A 89 28.75 -19.47 -14.13
CA VAL A 89 29.11 -20.13 -15.40
C VAL A 89 29.14 -19.12 -16.55
N ALA A 90 28.28 -18.10 -16.48
CA ALA A 90 28.30 -16.93 -17.36
C ALA A 90 28.40 -15.65 -16.52
N GLU A 91 28.67 -14.51 -17.16
CA GLU A 91 28.86 -13.23 -16.47
C GLU A 91 27.63 -12.88 -15.62
N ASN A 92 27.80 -12.90 -14.29
CA ASN A 92 26.73 -12.57 -13.37
C ASN A 92 27.26 -11.88 -12.12
N ASP A 93 26.34 -11.48 -11.26
CA ASP A 93 26.56 -10.95 -9.94
C ASP A 93 25.70 -11.74 -8.96
N ALA A 94 26.23 -12.88 -8.50
CA ALA A 94 25.56 -13.83 -7.62
C ALA A 94 26.16 -13.76 -6.21
N ARG A 95 25.31 -13.93 -5.20
CA ARG A 95 25.68 -13.67 -3.80
C ARG A 95 24.79 -14.35 -2.77
N PHE A 96 25.38 -14.63 -1.61
CA PHE A 96 24.65 -14.90 -0.37
C PHE A 96 24.52 -13.61 0.42
N GLU A 97 23.34 -13.35 0.99
CA GLU A 97 23.01 -12.09 1.67
C GLU A 97 22.43 -12.34 3.07
N GLN A 98 22.86 -11.52 4.04
CA GLN A 98 22.24 -11.48 5.37
C GLN A 98 22.17 -10.04 5.90
N THR A 99 20.98 -9.66 6.38
CA THR A 99 20.72 -8.35 6.98
C THR A 99 20.90 -8.40 8.48
N VAL A 100 21.84 -7.61 9.00
CA VAL A 100 22.12 -7.50 10.44
C VAL A 100 21.71 -6.14 10.98
N ALA A 101 21.29 -6.10 12.25
CA ALA A 101 20.98 -4.86 12.94
C ALA A 101 22.28 -4.14 13.37
N VAL A 102 22.39 -2.85 13.10
CA VAL A 102 23.56 -2.02 13.44
C VAL A 102 23.15 -0.76 14.19
N GLU A 103 24.08 -0.15 14.92
CA GLU A 103 23.88 1.12 15.59
C GLU A 103 24.20 2.29 14.63
N PRO A 104 23.44 3.40 14.69
CA PRO A 104 23.77 4.59 13.91
C PRO A 104 25.10 5.22 14.34
N ASN A 105 25.84 5.80 13.39
CA ASN A 105 27.12 6.48 13.61
C ASN A 105 28.22 5.63 14.29
N ALA A 106 28.14 4.30 14.24
CA ALA A 106 29.06 3.39 14.90
C ALA A 106 30.05 2.73 13.91
N TYR A 107 31.19 2.29 14.42
CA TYR A 107 32.23 1.62 13.64
C TYR A 107 32.02 0.11 13.62
N TYR A 108 32.27 -0.51 12.47
CA TYR A 108 32.14 -1.95 12.28
C TYR A 108 33.34 -2.53 11.50
N ARG A 109 33.75 -3.74 11.89
CA ARG A 109 34.58 -4.65 11.07
C ARG A 109 33.67 -5.70 10.46
N ILE A 110 33.85 -5.94 9.17
CA ILE A 110 33.17 -6.97 8.41
C ILE A 110 34.25 -7.83 7.76
N SER A 111 34.22 -9.14 7.98
CA SER A 111 35.26 -10.04 7.47
C SER A 111 34.73 -11.42 7.13
N CYS A 112 35.41 -12.12 6.23
CA CYS A 112 35.19 -13.53 5.97
C CYS A 112 36.47 -14.17 5.43
N MET A 113 36.49 -15.49 5.42
CA MET A 113 37.46 -16.29 4.69
C MET A 113 36.90 -16.55 3.30
N VAL A 114 37.72 -16.33 2.27
CA VAL A 114 37.37 -16.54 0.87
C VAL A 114 38.45 -17.33 0.16
N LYS A 115 38.00 -18.31 -0.63
CA LYS A 115 38.82 -19.05 -1.59
C LYS A 115 38.17 -18.89 -2.95
N ALA A 116 38.92 -18.51 -3.98
CA ALA A 116 38.39 -18.20 -5.30
C ALA A 116 39.23 -18.84 -6.43
N GLU A 117 38.55 -19.22 -7.51
CA GLU A 117 39.08 -19.86 -8.70
C GLU A 117 38.40 -19.28 -9.96
N GLY A 118 39.19 -18.94 -10.99
CA GLY A 118 38.64 -18.54 -12.30
C GLY A 118 37.95 -17.18 -12.35
N CYS A 119 38.03 -16.35 -11.30
CA CYS A 119 37.51 -14.98 -11.31
C CYS A 119 38.44 -14.04 -12.09
N GLY A 120 37.93 -13.36 -13.13
CA GLY A 120 38.74 -12.46 -13.97
C GLY A 120 39.23 -11.20 -13.23
N MET A 121 40.50 -10.82 -13.41
CA MET A 121 41.15 -9.70 -12.70
C MET A 121 40.72 -8.29 -13.15
N GLU A 122 40.03 -8.17 -14.28
CA GLU A 122 39.62 -6.88 -14.85
C GLU A 122 38.30 -6.34 -14.27
N ARG A 123 37.58 -7.16 -13.50
CA ARG A 123 36.23 -6.86 -12.96
C ARG A 123 36.16 -7.17 -11.46
N ALA A 124 35.03 -6.94 -10.81
CA ALA A 124 34.86 -7.28 -9.40
C ALA A 124 35.01 -8.79 -9.18
N GLY A 125 35.98 -9.21 -8.37
CA GLY A 125 36.23 -10.62 -8.02
C GLY A 125 35.33 -11.11 -6.88
N ALA A 126 35.80 -12.12 -6.15
CA ALA A 126 35.11 -12.67 -4.99
C ALA A 126 35.37 -11.83 -3.73
N GLY A 127 34.33 -11.47 -2.97
CA GLY A 127 34.53 -10.70 -1.74
C GLY A 127 33.24 -10.29 -1.03
N ILE A 128 33.38 -9.35 -0.09
CA ILE A 128 32.27 -8.81 0.69
C ILE A 128 31.87 -7.46 0.13
N SER A 129 30.58 -7.18 0.06
CA SER A 129 30.07 -5.83 -0.20
C SER A 129 28.81 -5.52 0.59
N ILE A 130 28.46 -4.24 0.63
CA ILE A 130 27.27 -3.73 1.32
C ILE A 130 26.22 -3.32 0.30
N GLU A 131 25.00 -3.83 0.47
CA GLU A 131 23.87 -3.50 -0.38
C GLU A 131 23.62 -1.98 -0.42
N ASN A 132 23.24 -1.44 -1.59
CA ASN A 132 22.98 -0.01 -1.80
C ASN A 132 24.16 0.92 -1.48
N THR A 133 25.38 0.40 -1.64
CA THR A 133 26.63 1.17 -1.61
C THR A 133 27.59 0.69 -2.72
N PHE A 134 28.61 1.48 -3.00
CA PHE A 134 29.77 1.05 -3.80
C PHE A 134 30.92 0.51 -2.92
N VAL A 135 30.62 0.13 -1.68
CA VAL A 135 31.63 -0.29 -0.71
C VAL A 135 31.80 -1.81 -0.74
N SER A 136 33.03 -2.24 -0.99
CA SER A 136 33.45 -3.64 -0.97
C SER A 136 34.75 -3.83 -0.18
N SER A 137 35.05 -5.09 0.19
CA SER A 137 36.39 -5.51 0.58
C SER A 137 37.35 -5.46 -0.61
N ASN A 138 38.62 -5.78 -0.37
CA ASN A 138 39.47 -6.22 -1.47
C ASN A 138 38.90 -7.52 -2.05
N TYR A 139 39.04 -7.71 -3.36
CA TYR A 139 38.55 -8.90 -4.05
C TYR A 139 39.65 -9.97 -4.14
N ALA A 140 39.25 -11.23 -3.94
CA ALA A 140 40.03 -12.41 -4.29
C ALA A 140 39.68 -12.83 -5.73
N TYR A 141 40.68 -13.27 -6.49
CA TYR A 141 40.51 -13.67 -7.89
C TYR A 141 40.81 -15.15 -8.06
N ASP A 142 42.09 -15.48 -8.16
CA ASP A 142 42.60 -16.84 -8.05
C ASP A 142 43.48 -16.92 -6.81
N THR A 143 43.08 -17.80 -5.89
CA THR A 143 43.75 -18.01 -4.61
C THR A 143 44.64 -19.27 -4.61
N ALA A 144 44.76 -19.95 -5.76
CA ALA A 144 45.53 -21.18 -5.92
C ALA A 144 45.14 -22.28 -4.91
N GLY A 145 43.86 -22.33 -4.51
CA GLY A 145 43.33 -23.31 -3.56
C GLY A 145 43.47 -22.95 -2.08
N GLU A 146 44.06 -21.79 -1.75
CA GLU A 146 44.29 -21.37 -0.36
C GLU A 146 43.18 -20.42 0.14
N TRP A 147 42.81 -20.56 1.41
CA TRP A 147 41.84 -19.65 2.05
C TRP A 147 42.51 -18.32 2.45
N THR A 148 41.88 -17.21 2.07
CA THR A 148 42.39 -15.86 2.34
C THR A 148 41.37 -15.03 3.11
N ARG A 149 41.81 -14.20 4.06
CA ARG A 149 40.92 -13.32 4.82
C ARG A 149 40.69 -12.03 4.04
N VAL A 150 39.43 -11.66 3.83
CA VAL A 150 39.04 -10.35 3.31
C VAL A 150 38.33 -9.55 4.39
N GLU A 151 38.63 -8.25 4.46
CA GLU A 151 38.09 -7.36 5.48
C GLU A 151 37.59 -6.04 4.89
N LEU A 152 36.60 -5.48 5.58
CA LEU A 152 35.98 -4.20 5.30
C LEU A 152 35.72 -3.48 6.64
N TYR A 153 36.20 -2.24 6.74
CA TYR A 153 36.01 -1.39 7.92
C TYR A 153 35.24 -0.13 7.53
N GLY A 154 34.25 0.24 8.32
CA GLY A 154 33.48 1.44 8.00
C GLY A 154 32.56 1.92 9.11
N ARG A 155 31.94 3.06 8.85
CA ARG A 155 31.03 3.74 9.76
C ARG A 155 29.62 3.78 9.20
N THR A 156 28.63 3.42 10.01
CA THR A 156 27.21 3.51 9.65
C THR A 156 26.74 4.97 9.63
N GLY A 157 25.75 5.26 8.79
CA GLY A 157 25.11 6.57 8.70
C GLY A 157 24.33 6.96 9.96
N ALA A 158 23.96 8.24 10.06
CA ALA A 158 23.36 8.81 11.27
C ALA A 158 21.97 8.28 11.65
N SER A 159 21.28 7.65 10.71
CA SER A 159 19.96 7.01 10.89
C SER A 159 19.96 5.52 10.57
N GLN A 160 21.12 4.95 10.23
CA GLN A 160 21.24 3.58 9.74
C GLN A 160 21.12 2.57 10.89
N LYS A 161 20.16 1.66 10.78
CA LYS A 161 19.85 0.65 11.81
C LYS A 161 20.01 -0.80 11.33
N SER A 162 20.26 -0.97 10.05
CA SER A 162 20.52 -2.26 9.43
C SER A 162 21.60 -2.15 8.37
N LEU A 163 22.22 -3.28 8.08
CA LEU A 163 23.27 -3.42 7.08
C LEU A 163 23.11 -4.80 6.43
N THR A 164 22.92 -4.86 5.11
CA THR A 164 22.90 -6.11 4.37
C THR A 164 24.30 -6.43 3.88
N ILE A 165 24.85 -7.56 4.35
CA ILE A 165 26.18 -8.06 3.98
C ILE A 165 26.01 -9.06 2.84
N MET A 166 26.82 -8.92 1.80
CA MET A 166 26.79 -9.80 0.64
C MET A 166 28.14 -10.45 0.41
N CYS A 167 28.20 -11.79 0.44
CA CYS A 167 29.33 -12.61 0.00
C CYS A 167 29.10 -12.97 -1.46
N ARG A 168 29.92 -12.45 -2.39
CA ARG A 168 29.57 -12.43 -3.82
C ARG A 168 30.73 -12.73 -4.76
N VAL A 169 30.38 -13.15 -5.97
CA VAL A 169 31.25 -13.17 -7.17
C VAL A 169 30.64 -12.22 -8.21
N GLY A 170 31.40 -11.20 -8.60
CA GLY A 170 30.91 -10.08 -9.42
C GLY A 170 30.40 -8.91 -8.57
N GLY A 171 29.83 -7.89 -9.21
CA GLY A 171 29.28 -6.73 -8.52
C GLY A 171 28.41 -5.87 -9.41
N TYR A 172 27.74 -4.87 -8.81
CA TYR A 172 26.86 -3.96 -9.53
C TYR A 172 27.63 -3.24 -10.66
N SER A 173 27.16 -3.41 -11.91
CA SER A 173 27.82 -2.93 -13.14
C SER A 173 29.22 -3.51 -13.40
N SER A 174 29.59 -4.62 -12.74
CA SER A 174 30.88 -5.31 -12.88
C SER A 174 30.69 -6.83 -12.71
N LEU A 175 29.96 -7.45 -13.63
CA LEU A 175 29.65 -8.88 -13.64
C LEU A 175 30.92 -9.72 -13.88
N ASN A 176 31.02 -10.90 -13.27
CA ASN A 176 32.19 -11.77 -13.42
C ASN A 176 31.78 -13.24 -13.56
N VAL A 177 32.65 -14.04 -14.19
CA VAL A 177 32.59 -15.51 -14.20
C VAL A 177 33.49 -16.06 -13.10
N GLY A 178 33.38 -17.36 -12.81
CA GLY A 178 34.26 -18.04 -11.87
C GLY A 178 33.55 -18.49 -10.59
N LYS A 179 34.33 -19.06 -9.67
CA LYS A 179 33.83 -19.78 -8.50
C LYS A 179 34.52 -19.28 -7.23
N ALA A 180 33.76 -19.12 -6.16
CA ALA A 180 34.33 -18.77 -4.85
C ALA A 180 33.57 -19.41 -3.70
N TRP A 181 34.33 -19.81 -2.68
CA TRP A 181 33.84 -20.32 -1.41
C TRP A 181 34.01 -19.25 -0.33
N PHE A 182 33.03 -19.15 0.56
CA PHE A 182 33.02 -18.22 1.68
C PHE A 182 32.74 -18.96 2.97
N ASP A 183 33.47 -18.61 4.01
CA ASP A 183 33.35 -19.19 5.35
C ASP A 183 33.71 -18.16 6.44
N ASP A 184 33.33 -18.42 7.69
CA ASP A 184 33.60 -17.58 8.86
C ASP A 184 33.26 -16.09 8.68
N VAL A 185 32.01 -15.81 8.27
CA VAL A 185 31.55 -14.42 8.08
C VAL A 185 31.25 -13.75 9.43
N GLU A 186 31.90 -12.60 9.65
CA GLU A 186 31.80 -11.82 10.87
C GLU A 186 31.40 -10.37 10.60
N VAL A 187 30.49 -9.84 11.41
CA VAL A 187 30.22 -8.40 11.57
C VAL A 187 30.33 -8.06 13.04
N VAL A 188 31.32 -7.23 13.39
CA VAL A 188 31.65 -6.90 14.79
C VAL A 188 31.69 -5.38 14.98
N ARG A 189 31.02 -4.89 16.02
CA ARG A 189 31.05 -3.48 16.42
C ARG A 189 32.42 -3.13 17.02
N LEU A 190 32.93 -1.95 16.68
CA LEU A 190 34.20 -1.42 17.17
C LEU A 190 33.97 -0.14 17.98
N ALA A 191 34.73 0.04 19.06
CA ALA A 191 34.76 1.30 19.81
C ALA A 191 35.45 2.43 19.02
N ALA A 192 36.48 2.09 18.25
CA ALA A 192 37.21 2.97 17.34
C ALA A 192 37.86 2.14 16.22
N LEU A 193 38.22 2.80 15.11
CA LEU A 193 38.94 2.13 14.03
C LEU A 193 40.40 1.82 14.44
N PRO A 194 40.94 0.64 14.07
CA PRO A 194 42.36 0.33 14.24
C PRO A 194 43.26 1.32 13.49
N GLY A 195 44.45 1.60 14.02
CA GLY A 195 45.42 2.48 13.38
C GLY A 195 45.84 1.97 11.99
N GLY A 196 45.80 2.85 10.98
CA GLY A 196 46.20 2.54 9.60
C GLY A 196 45.08 2.05 8.68
N VAL A 197 43.85 1.93 9.18
CA VAL A 197 42.67 1.52 8.39
C VAL A 197 41.95 2.74 7.81
N VAL A 198 41.57 2.67 6.53
CA VAL A 198 40.77 3.71 5.86
C VAL A 198 39.29 3.54 6.21
N GLU A 199 38.68 4.56 6.82
CA GLU A 199 37.25 4.61 7.11
C GLU A 199 36.44 4.61 5.79
N LYS A 200 35.61 3.59 5.55
CA LYS A 200 34.62 3.60 4.47
C LYS A 200 33.24 3.99 5.01
N SER A 201 32.48 4.79 4.28
CA SER A 201 31.09 5.10 4.64
C SER A 201 30.20 3.90 4.33
N LEU A 202 29.62 3.28 5.36
CA LEU A 202 28.63 2.21 5.19
C LEU A 202 27.21 2.77 4.98
N ALA A 203 27.07 4.10 4.89
CA ALA A 203 25.80 4.78 4.66
C ALA A 203 25.22 4.36 3.30
N THR A 204 24.07 3.69 3.33
CA THR A 204 23.34 3.25 2.14
C THR A 204 22.61 4.41 1.50
N ASN A 205 22.84 4.64 0.21
CA ASN A 205 22.17 5.69 -0.56
C ASN A 205 20.89 5.11 -1.17
N ALA A 206 19.75 5.24 -0.50
CA ALA A 206 18.46 5.04 -1.16
C ALA A 206 17.78 6.40 -1.39
N PRO A 207 17.67 6.87 -2.65
CA PRO A 207 16.57 7.71 -3.08
C PRO A 207 15.28 6.86 -3.13
N SER A 208 14.15 7.53 -2.90
CA SER A 208 12.79 7.03 -3.06
C SER A 208 12.56 6.25 -4.38
N GLY A 209 12.16 4.98 -4.29
CA GLY A 209 11.55 4.23 -5.41
C GLY A 209 11.85 2.73 -5.44
N SER A 210 10.80 1.92 -5.26
CA SER A 210 10.63 0.49 -5.54
C SER A 210 11.16 -0.58 -4.56
N GLN A 211 10.15 -1.28 -4.00
CA GLN A 211 10.02 -2.66 -3.53
C GLN A 211 10.87 -3.17 -2.34
N ALA A 212 10.11 -3.48 -1.29
CA ALA A 212 10.52 -4.02 -0.01
C ALA A 212 10.90 -5.51 -0.09
N GLY A 213 12.02 -5.86 0.55
CA GLY A 213 12.31 -7.18 1.08
C GLY A 213 12.50 -7.09 2.59
N ASP A 214 11.92 -8.03 3.32
CA ASP A 214 11.62 -8.01 4.77
C ASP A 214 12.77 -7.59 5.71
N GLY A 215 12.54 -6.54 6.50
CA GLY A 215 13.47 -6.05 7.53
C GLY A 215 12.79 -5.08 8.51
N GLN A 216 11.92 -5.62 9.37
CA GLN A 216 11.31 -5.00 10.56
C GLN A 216 11.04 -3.49 10.47
N ALA A 217 9.97 -3.17 9.75
CA ALA A 217 9.16 -1.98 9.99
C ALA A 217 8.97 -1.79 11.51
N SER A 218 9.04 -0.55 11.98
CA SER A 218 8.58 -0.26 13.33
C SER A 218 7.13 -0.73 13.45
N ASN A 219 6.93 -1.80 14.24
CA ASN A 219 5.73 -2.65 14.32
C ASN A 219 4.48 -1.94 14.88
N TYR A 220 4.38 -0.61 14.74
CA TYR A 220 3.36 0.22 15.38
C TYR A 220 2.23 0.63 14.43
N ALA A 221 2.41 0.58 13.10
CA ALA A 221 1.40 1.07 12.15
C ALA A 221 0.08 0.28 12.25
N MET A 222 0.12 -1.05 12.18
CA MET A 222 -1.09 -1.89 12.26
C MET A 222 -1.74 -1.85 13.67
N PRO A 223 -0.99 -1.94 14.79
CA PRO A 223 -1.57 -1.75 16.12
C PRO A 223 -2.14 -0.35 16.37
N VAL A 224 -1.53 0.72 15.83
CA VAL A 224 -2.03 2.10 15.95
C VAL A 224 -3.26 2.31 15.09
N MET A 225 -3.31 1.75 13.87
CA MET A 225 -4.50 1.78 13.02
C MET A 225 -5.67 0.99 13.63
N LEU A 226 -5.40 -0.20 14.18
CA LEU A 226 -6.39 -1.02 14.90
C LEU A 226 -6.83 -0.34 16.20
N ALA A 227 -5.91 0.24 16.96
CA ALA A 227 -6.23 0.99 18.18
C ALA A 227 -7.08 2.22 17.86
N SER A 228 -6.74 2.98 16.81
CA SER A 228 -7.50 4.14 16.33
C SER A 228 -8.89 3.76 15.80
N ALA A 229 -9.02 2.64 15.09
CA ALA A 229 -10.31 2.13 14.62
C ALA A 229 -11.19 1.63 15.78
N LEU A 230 -10.62 0.87 16.72
CA LEU A 230 -11.29 0.44 17.95
C LEU A 230 -11.67 1.63 18.82
N PHE A 231 -10.85 2.66 18.83
CA PHE A 231 -11.11 3.90 19.55
C PHE A 231 -12.21 4.74 18.91
N ALA A 232 -12.22 4.89 17.57
CA ALA A 232 -13.29 5.56 16.85
C ALA A 232 -14.62 4.80 17.01
N ALA A 233 -14.58 3.47 16.96
CA ALA A 233 -15.74 2.62 17.26
C ALA A 233 -16.18 2.74 18.72
N ALA A 234 -15.25 2.81 19.67
CA ALA A 234 -15.55 3.04 21.09
C ALA A 234 -16.15 4.43 21.32
N ALA A 235 -15.61 5.49 20.70
CA ALA A 235 -16.12 6.85 20.77
C ALA A 235 -17.52 6.96 20.13
N LEU A 236 -17.76 6.32 18.99
CA LEU A 236 -19.08 6.22 18.36
C LEU A 236 -20.07 5.44 19.24
N ALA A 237 -19.66 4.30 19.79
CA ALA A 237 -20.49 3.49 20.69
C ALA A 237 -20.81 4.24 22.00
N LEU A 238 -19.85 4.96 22.56
CA LEU A 238 -20.01 5.84 23.72
C LEU A 238 -20.99 6.99 23.39
N THR A 239 -20.86 7.60 22.22
CA THR A 239 -21.73 8.69 21.72
C THR A 239 -23.17 8.21 21.53
N LEU A 240 -23.35 7.04 20.91
CA LEU A 240 -24.66 6.42 20.71
C LEU A 240 -25.29 5.95 22.03
N TRP A 241 -24.47 5.47 22.98
CA TRP A 241 -24.92 5.01 24.28
C TRP A 241 -25.39 6.14 25.19
N ALA A 242 -24.63 7.22 25.28
CA ALA A 242 -24.95 8.29 26.22
C ALA A 242 -26.00 9.28 25.73
N ARG A 243 -26.22 9.38 24.42
CA ARG A 243 -27.40 10.08 23.89
C ARG A 243 -28.70 9.38 24.31
N ARG A 244 -28.68 8.05 24.52
CA ARG A 244 -29.82 7.29 25.06
C ARG A 244 -29.96 7.43 26.59
N HIS A 245 -28.97 8.01 27.28
CA HIS A 245 -28.91 8.13 28.73
C HIS A 245 -28.32 9.50 29.15
N PRO A 246 -29.10 10.59 29.04
CA PRO A 246 -28.65 11.91 29.50
C PRO A 246 -28.18 11.86 30.95
N PHE A 247 -27.04 12.48 31.21
CA PHE A 247 -26.41 12.48 32.53
C PHE A 247 -26.77 13.76 33.29
N ASP A 248 -26.83 13.64 34.61
CA ASP A 248 -26.82 14.82 35.47
C ASP A 248 -25.51 15.63 35.28
N GLY A 249 -25.53 16.89 35.71
CA GLY A 249 -24.39 17.80 35.53
C GLY A 249 -23.08 17.29 36.16
N LYS A 250 -23.16 16.58 37.30
CA LYS A 250 -21.97 16.02 37.98
C LYS A 250 -21.32 14.90 37.15
N LYS A 251 -22.12 13.98 36.61
CA LYS A 251 -21.62 12.90 35.74
C LYS A 251 -21.10 13.44 34.40
N SER A 252 -21.76 14.44 33.83
CA SER A 252 -21.29 15.08 32.59
C SER A 252 -19.90 15.72 32.78
N ALA A 253 -19.69 16.43 33.89
CA ALA A 253 -18.39 16.99 34.26
C ALA A 253 -17.33 15.89 34.49
N ALA A 254 -17.69 14.79 35.16
CA ALA A 254 -16.79 13.66 35.39
C ALA A 254 -16.36 12.97 34.07
N ILE A 255 -17.26 12.83 33.11
CA ILE A 255 -16.96 12.27 31.78
C ILE A 255 -15.98 13.16 31.04
N LEU A 256 -16.22 14.48 31.02
CA LEU A 256 -15.30 15.41 30.36
C LEU A 256 -13.92 15.42 31.05
N ALA A 257 -13.88 15.39 32.39
CA ALA A 257 -12.64 15.29 33.15
C ALA A 257 -11.88 13.99 32.86
N ALA A 258 -12.58 12.86 32.76
CA ALA A 258 -11.97 11.58 32.38
C ALA A 258 -11.43 11.61 30.94
N ALA A 259 -12.19 12.16 29.99
CA ALA A 259 -11.75 12.30 28.60
C ALA A 259 -10.52 13.22 28.47
N LEU A 260 -10.46 14.30 29.26
CA LEU A 260 -9.28 15.17 29.36
C LEU A 260 -8.08 14.41 29.92
N ALA A 261 -8.23 13.72 31.04
CA ALA A 261 -7.14 12.97 31.67
C ALA A 261 -6.58 11.91 30.72
N VAL A 262 -7.46 11.11 30.09
CA VAL A 262 -7.08 10.07 29.13
C VAL A 262 -6.46 10.70 27.88
N GLY A 263 -7.07 11.74 27.32
CA GLY A 263 -6.61 12.41 26.11
C GLY A 263 -5.24 13.09 26.27
N VAL A 264 -4.95 13.67 27.43
CA VAL A 264 -3.64 14.25 27.76
C VAL A 264 -2.61 13.15 27.99
N ALA A 265 -2.94 12.15 28.81
CA ALA A 265 -2.01 11.06 29.11
C ALA A 265 -1.61 10.31 27.82
N ALA A 266 -2.58 9.99 26.96
CA ALA A 266 -2.32 9.34 25.68
C ALA A 266 -1.38 10.19 24.81
N ARG A 267 -1.64 11.49 24.66
CA ARG A 267 -0.78 12.39 23.86
C ARG A 267 0.63 12.50 24.41
N VAL A 268 0.81 12.63 25.72
CA VAL A 268 2.14 12.71 26.34
C VAL A 268 2.92 11.41 26.15
N VAL A 269 2.27 10.26 26.39
CA VAL A 269 2.90 8.95 26.18
C VAL A 269 3.29 8.76 24.71
N LEU A 270 2.39 9.07 23.78
CA LEU A 270 2.63 8.94 22.34
C LEU A 270 3.71 9.91 21.84
N ALA A 271 3.74 11.15 22.34
CA ALA A 271 4.73 12.15 21.97
C ALA A 271 6.15 11.78 22.42
N VAL A 272 6.29 11.07 23.55
CA VAL A 272 7.56 10.55 24.06
C VAL A 272 7.96 9.24 23.36
N ALA A 273 6.97 8.39 23.04
CA ALA A 273 7.19 7.08 22.44
C ALA A 273 7.49 7.16 20.93
N VAL A 274 6.89 8.12 20.23
CA VAL A 274 7.00 8.28 18.77
C VAL A 274 7.65 9.63 18.46
N ARG A 275 8.77 9.60 17.74
CA ARG A 275 9.48 10.81 17.30
C ARG A 275 8.58 11.70 16.44
N GLY A 276 7.89 11.11 15.47
CA GLY A 276 6.99 11.79 14.52
C GLY A 276 7.61 11.96 13.14
N PHE A 277 6.98 12.81 12.31
CA PHE A 277 7.44 13.03 10.94
C PHE A 277 8.77 13.78 10.97
N GLU A 278 9.83 13.14 10.47
CA GLU A 278 11.20 13.57 10.76
C GLU A 278 11.50 14.99 10.29
N VAL A 279 11.03 15.38 9.10
CA VAL A 279 11.25 16.72 8.54
C VAL A 279 10.65 17.78 9.45
N ASP A 280 9.38 17.63 9.83
CA ASP A 280 8.66 18.60 10.66
C ASP A 280 9.29 18.72 12.05
N VAL A 281 9.54 17.58 12.70
CA VAL A 281 10.08 17.58 14.08
C VAL A 281 11.50 18.15 14.11
N ASN A 282 12.34 17.84 13.13
CA ASN A 282 13.68 18.44 13.01
C ASN A 282 13.61 19.96 12.84
N CYS A 283 12.67 20.45 12.01
CA CYS A 283 12.43 21.87 11.84
C CYS A 283 12.03 22.53 13.16
N PHE A 284 11.05 21.98 13.89
CA PHE A 284 10.61 22.56 15.16
C PHE A 284 11.67 22.51 16.27
N GLU A 285 12.43 21.42 16.37
CA GLU A 285 13.59 21.29 17.27
C GLU A 285 14.66 22.34 16.95
N GLY A 286 15.06 22.44 15.67
CA GLY A 286 16.06 23.40 15.22
C GLY A 286 15.60 24.85 15.38
N TRP A 287 14.34 25.16 15.10
CA TRP A 287 13.80 26.51 15.24
C TRP A 287 13.61 26.93 16.70
N ALA A 288 13.17 26.02 17.58
CA ALA A 288 13.07 26.29 19.01
C ALA A 288 14.44 26.65 19.62
N ASP A 289 15.47 25.85 19.30
CA ASP A 289 16.85 26.10 19.74
C ASP A 289 17.43 27.38 19.15
N ARG A 290 17.19 27.64 17.86
CA ARG A 290 17.63 28.88 17.20
C ARG A 290 16.98 30.10 17.83
N MET A 291 15.69 30.04 18.16
CA MET A 291 15.01 31.12 18.90
C MET A 291 15.62 31.33 20.28
N ALA A 292 15.99 30.26 20.99
CA ALA A 292 16.65 30.36 22.29
C ALA A 292 18.06 30.98 22.19
N GLN A 293 18.80 30.67 21.13
CA GLN A 293 20.19 31.13 20.93
C GLN A 293 20.26 32.58 20.46
N PHE A 294 19.45 32.97 19.46
CA PHE A 294 19.57 34.26 18.79
C PHE A 294 18.44 35.24 19.11
N GLY A 295 17.38 34.78 19.79
CA GLY A 295 16.16 35.55 20.00
C GLY A 295 15.45 35.93 18.69
N PRO A 296 14.35 36.70 18.79
CA PRO A 296 13.58 37.12 17.61
C PRO A 296 14.39 37.97 16.61
N TRP A 297 15.38 38.73 17.09
CA TRP A 297 16.17 39.67 16.29
C TRP A 297 17.12 38.94 15.33
N GLY A 298 17.75 37.84 15.78
CA GLY A 298 18.70 37.09 14.95
C GLY A 298 18.12 35.87 14.23
N PHE A 299 16.91 35.42 14.59
CA PHE A 299 16.37 34.12 14.17
C PHE A 299 16.38 33.90 12.65
N TYR A 300 15.78 34.80 11.88
CA TYR A 300 15.63 34.65 10.42
C TYR A 300 16.91 34.98 9.64
N GLY A 301 17.92 35.58 10.28
CA GLY A 301 19.24 35.79 9.68
C GLY A 301 20.15 34.55 9.75
N ALA A 302 19.80 33.57 10.58
CA ALA A 302 20.65 32.42 10.91
C ALA A 302 20.26 31.11 10.20
N GLY A 303 19.33 31.14 9.24
CA GLY A 303 19.00 29.98 8.40
C GLY A 303 17.58 30.00 7.82
N TRP A 304 17.26 28.98 7.02
CA TRP A 304 15.95 28.82 6.39
C TRP A 304 14.83 28.52 7.42
N CYS A 305 13.63 29.03 7.15
CA CYS A 305 12.37 28.83 7.89
C CYS A 305 11.21 29.30 7.01
N ASP A 306 10.22 28.43 6.80
CA ASP A 306 9.00 28.62 6.00
C ASP A 306 7.78 29.00 6.86
N TYR A 307 7.91 29.02 8.19
CA TYR A 307 6.86 29.49 9.09
C TYR A 307 6.95 31.00 9.37
N PRO A 308 5.81 31.71 9.54
CA PRO A 308 5.81 33.11 9.94
C PRO A 308 6.15 33.29 11.44
N PRO A 309 6.46 34.53 11.87
CA PRO A 309 7.07 34.80 13.18
C PRO A 309 6.20 34.45 14.39
N GLY A 310 4.87 34.38 14.24
CA GLY A 310 3.95 34.10 15.34
C GLY A 310 4.18 32.72 15.96
N TYR A 311 4.42 31.69 15.14
CA TYR A 311 4.71 30.36 15.67
C TYR A 311 6.11 30.27 16.29
N MET A 312 7.07 31.05 15.80
CA MET A 312 8.41 31.11 16.40
C MET A 312 8.37 31.66 17.83
N LEU A 313 7.50 32.63 18.10
CA LEU A 313 7.25 33.11 19.47
C LEU A 313 6.63 32.04 20.36
N ILE A 314 5.84 31.12 19.80
CA ILE A 314 5.28 29.98 20.55
C ILE A 314 6.36 28.95 20.87
N LEU A 315 7.30 28.68 19.95
CA LEU A 315 8.41 27.74 20.18
C LEU A 315 9.49 28.28 21.11
N TRP A 316 9.70 29.60 21.15
CA TRP A 316 10.81 30.23 21.86
C TRP A 316 10.93 29.83 23.35
N PRO A 317 9.86 29.81 24.16
CA PRO A 317 9.94 29.35 25.54
C PRO A 317 10.43 27.90 25.68
N PHE A 318 10.11 27.03 24.72
CA PHE A 318 10.47 25.61 24.78
C PHE A 318 11.94 25.37 24.48
N GLY A 319 12.54 26.16 23.59
CA GLY A 319 14.00 26.18 23.40
C GLY A 319 14.74 26.70 24.64
N LEU A 320 14.22 27.75 25.28
CA LEU A 320 14.79 28.27 26.54
C LEU A 320 14.70 27.23 27.67
N ILE A 321 13.57 26.52 27.79
CA ILE A 321 13.39 25.41 28.74
C ILE A 321 14.39 24.28 28.46
N ARG A 322 14.61 23.91 27.19
CA ARG A 322 15.62 22.88 26.84
C ARG A 322 17.00 23.28 27.34
N GLY A 323 17.42 24.52 27.05
CA GLY A 323 18.71 25.05 27.49
C GLY A 323 18.83 25.14 29.01
N LEU A 324 17.79 25.61 29.70
CA LEU A 324 17.77 25.77 31.15
C LEU A 324 17.92 24.45 31.90
N PHE A 325 17.28 23.38 31.41
CA PHE A 325 17.32 22.05 32.05
C PHE A 325 18.37 21.10 31.46
N GLY A 326 19.19 21.56 30.50
CA GLY A 326 20.21 20.73 29.85
C GLY A 326 19.65 19.49 29.15
N ILE A 327 18.40 19.54 28.66
CA ILE A 327 17.74 18.42 28.00
C ILE A 327 18.46 18.14 26.68
N ALA A 328 19.02 16.95 26.46
CA ALA A 328 19.80 16.64 25.26
C ALA A 328 19.02 16.85 23.94
N TYR A 329 19.71 17.31 22.88
CA TYR A 329 19.13 17.52 21.56
C TYR A 329 18.68 16.19 20.95
N ASN A 330 17.53 16.17 20.27
CA ASN A 330 16.90 14.96 19.71
C ASN A 330 16.62 13.85 20.75
N SER A 331 16.52 14.20 22.04
CA SER A 331 16.09 13.27 23.08
C SER A 331 14.56 13.16 23.12
N ARG A 332 14.03 12.08 23.72
CA ARG A 332 12.57 11.90 23.89
C ARG A 332 11.89 13.06 24.64
N LEU A 333 12.61 13.69 25.57
CA LEU A 333 12.11 14.87 26.28
C LEU A 333 12.10 16.11 25.38
N HIS A 334 13.07 16.24 24.47
CA HIS A 334 13.05 17.32 23.48
C HIS A 334 11.90 17.16 22.48
N TRP A 335 11.63 15.93 22.01
CA TRP A 335 10.44 15.63 21.18
C TRP A 335 9.15 16.05 21.86
N LEU A 336 9.00 15.70 23.15
CA LEU A 336 7.85 16.12 23.93
C LEU A 336 7.75 17.65 24.00
N LEU A 337 8.85 18.35 24.30
CA LEU A 337 8.85 19.83 24.43
C LEU A 337 8.31 20.52 23.19
N VAL A 338 8.75 20.14 21.99
CA VAL A 338 8.29 20.77 20.74
C VAL A 338 6.87 20.37 20.34
N LYS A 339 6.36 19.25 20.86
CA LYS A 339 4.98 18.77 20.66
C LYS A 339 3.98 19.28 21.71
N LEU A 340 4.46 19.83 22.84
CA LEU A 340 3.58 20.38 23.88
C LEU A 340 2.67 21.53 23.39
N PRO A 341 3.15 22.51 22.59
CA PRO A 341 2.27 23.56 22.08
C PRO A 341 1.05 23.02 21.32
N PRO A 342 1.21 22.16 20.28
CA PRO A 342 0.04 21.63 19.59
C PRO A 342 -0.83 20.71 20.46
N ILE A 343 -0.25 19.92 21.38
CA ILE A 343 -1.03 19.11 22.33
C ILE A 343 -1.91 19.99 23.23
N ALA A 344 -1.36 21.10 23.74
CA ALA A 344 -2.11 22.04 24.56
C ALA A 344 -3.26 22.68 23.77
N CYS A 345 -3.03 23.06 22.51
CA CYS A 345 -4.07 23.63 21.66
C CYS A 345 -5.22 22.66 21.35
N ASP A 346 -4.95 21.35 21.22
CA ASP A 346 -6.02 20.36 21.08
C ASP A 346 -6.87 20.23 22.35
N VAL A 347 -6.21 20.23 23.52
CA VAL A 347 -6.91 20.18 24.81
C VAL A 347 -7.82 21.40 24.97
N LEU A 348 -7.30 22.59 24.68
CA LEU A 348 -8.06 23.83 24.71
C LEU A 348 -9.19 23.83 23.68
N THR A 349 -8.98 23.24 22.49
CA THR A 349 -10.03 23.11 21.48
C THR A 349 -11.16 22.21 21.97
N GLY A 350 -10.86 21.05 22.57
CA GLY A 350 -11.87 20.19 23.17
C GLY A 350 -12.68 20.87 24.28
N LEU A 351 -12.00 21.63 25.15
CA LEU A 351 -12.66 22.44 26.19
C LEU A 351 -13.53 23.55 25.58
N PHE A 352 -13.05 24.19 24.52
CA PHE A 352 -13.79 25.23 23.82
C PHE A 352 -15.04 24.69 23.13
N LEU A 353 -14.94 23.52 22.48
CA LEU A 353 -16.07 22.81 21.89
C LEU A 353 -17.12 22.42 22.96
N ALA A 354 -16.68 21.99 24.13
CA ALA A 354 -17.58 21.74 25.27
C ALA A 354 -18.26 23.03 25.76
N LYS A 355 -17.55 24.16 25.77
CA LYS A 355 -18.12 25.46 26.14
C LYS A 355 -19.22 25.90 25.19
N ILE A 356 -18.98 25.87 23.87
CA ILE A 356 -19.95 26.35 22.87
C ILE A 356 -21.20 25.46 22.79
N SER A 357 -21.03 24.15 22.99
CA SER A 357 -22.13 23.18 22.88
C SER A 357 -23.04 23.16 24.10
N ARG A 358 -22.58 23.64 25.26
CA ARG A 358 -23.37 23.70 26.50
C ARG A 358 -24.66 24.51 26.34
N GLU A 359 -24.63 25.59 25.56
CA GLU A 359 -25.79 26.47 25.35
C GLU A 359 -26.96 25.76 24.66
N LYS A 360 -26.68 24.92 23.64
CA LYS A 360 -27.70 24.31 22.78
C LYS A 360 -27.93 22.82 23.02
N LEU A 361 -26.93 22.11 23.53
CA LEU A 361 -26.95 20.66 23.74
C LEU A 361 -26.91 20.27 25.23
N GLY A 362 -26.82 21.24 26.15
CA GLY A 362 -26.77 21.03 27.59
C GLY A 362 -25.45 20.41 28.07
N GLU A 363 -25.38 20.12 29.37
CA GLU A 363 -24.17 19.59 30.03
C GLU A 363 -23.69 18.26 29.44
N SER A 364 -24.63 17.36 29.11
CA SER A 364 -24.29 16.09 28.48
C SER A 364 -23.72 16.30 27.08
N GLY A 365 -24.36 17.12 26.24
CA GLY A 365 -23.86 17.42 24.90
C GLY A 365 -22.49 18.10 24.89
N ALA A 366 -22.26 18.97 25.88
CA ALA A 366 -20.95 19.58 26.13
C ALA A 366 -19.85 18.57 26.43
N ALA A 367 -20.11 17.66 27.36
CA ALA A 367 -19.19 16.58 27.67
C ALA A 367 -18.92 15.71 26.43
N TRP A 368 -19.94 15.43 25.63
CA TRP A 368 -19.82 14.63 24.41
C TRP A 368 -18.96 15.25 23.34
N LEU A 369 -19.23 16.48 22.94
CA LEU A 369 -18.48 17.13 21.88
C LEU A 369 -17.03 17.40 22.28
N GLY A 370 -16.81 17.80 23.53
CA GLY A 370 -15.47 17.92 24.07
C GLY A 370 -14.71 16.60 24.05
N ALA A 371 -15.32 15.53 24.56
CA ALA A 371 -14.72 14.20 24.53
C ALA A 371 -14.46 13.73 23.10
N ALA A 372 -15.43 13.88 22.18
CA ALA A 372 -15.30 13.44 20.79
C ALA A 372 -14.07 14.05 20.09
N TYR A 373 -13.77 15.33 20.32
CA TYR A 373 -12.57 15.96 19.76
C TYR A 373 -11.29 15.53 20.48
N LEU A 374 -11.27 15.57 21.82
CA LEU A 374 -10.08 15.19 22.62
C LEU A 374 -9.61 13.77 22.34
N LEU A 375 -10.57 12.90 22.08
CA LEU A 375 -10.35 11.49 21.87
C LEU A 375 -10.08 11.22 20.38
N ASN A 376 -10.57 12.03 19.44
CA ASN A 376 -10.43 11.80 18.00
C ASN A 376 -9.03 11.31 17.56
N PRO A 377 -8.93 10.12 16.93
CA PRO A 377 -7.65 9.56 16.49
C PRO A 377 -6.85 10.47 15.56
N ALA A 378 -7.48 11.15 14.60
CA ALA A 378 -6.77 12.08 13.70
C ALA A 378 -6.14 13.24 14.49
N VAL A 379 -6.89 13.77 15.46
CA VAL A 379 -6.44 14.86 16.34
C VAL A 379 -5.26 14.41 17.20
N VAL A 380 -5.33 13.22 17.80
CA VAL A 380 -4.22 12.64 18.58
C VAL A 380 -3.01 12.38 17.68
N PHE A 381 -3.25 11.87 16.46
CA PHE A 381 -2.20 11.49 15.53
C PHE A 381 -1.41 12.72 15.08
N ASN A 382 -2.06 13.79 14.63
CA ASN A 382 -1.41 15.01 14.18
C ASN A 382 -0.53 15.67 15.27
N SER A 383 -1.05 15.90 16.47
CA SER A 383 -0.30 16.65 17.49
C SER A 383 0.74 15.80 18.24
N ALA A 384 0.43 14.55 18.59
CA ALA A 384 1.31 13.73 19.42
C ALA A 384 2.17 12.75 18.62
N ILE A 385 1.60 12.07 17.61
CA ILE A 385 2.33 11.07 16.82
C ILE A 385 3.17 11.77 15.77
N TRP A 386 2.54 12.51 14.85
CA TRP A 386 3.18 13.27 13.78
C TRP A 386 4.03 14.42 14.32
N GLY A 387 3.49 15.22 15.25
CA GLY A 387 4.16 16.38 15.84
C GLY A 387 3.90 17.70 15.11
N GLN A 388 2.78 17.82 14.40
CA GLN A 388 2.42 18.98 13.60
C GLN A 388 1.56 20.00 14.37
N VAL A 389 1.44 21.22 13.83
CA VAL A 389 0.90 22.40 14.52
C VAL A 389 -0.51 22.80 14.08
N ASP A 390 -1.22 21.93 13.37
CA ASP A 390 -2.57 22.21 12.84
C ASP A 390 -3.59 22.50 13.94
N SER A 391 -3.38 21.97 15.14
CA SER A 391 -4.19 22.27 16.32
C SER A 391 -4.09 23.72 16.78
N VAL A 392 -2.94 24.38 16.60
CA VAL A 392 -2.74 25.80 16.93
C VAL A 392 -3.61 26.66 16.02
N LEU A 393 -3.54 26.39 14.71
CA LEU A 393 -4.37 27.07 13.72
C LEU A 393 -5.87 26.83 14.01
N THR A 394 -6.25 25.60 14.29
CA THR A 394 -7.65 25.21 14.53
C THR A 394 -8.25 25.94 15.73
N LEU A 395 -7.53 26.01 16.86
CA LEU A 395 -7.98 26.74 18.03
C LEU A 395 -8.18 28.24 17.72
N LEU A 396 -7.20 28.87 17.08
CA LEU A 396 -7.25 30.30 16.77
C LEU A 396 -8.39 30.61 15.79
N LEU A 397 -8.60 29.78 14.77
CA LEU A 397 -9.73 29.91 13.85
C LEU A 397 -11.08 29.76 14.56
N LEU A 398 -11.23 28.75 15.43
CA LEU A 398 -12.46 28.54 16.19
C LEU A 398 -12.79 29.74 17.10
N VAL A 399 -11.80 30.28 17.80
CA VAL A 399 -11.98 31.47 18.64
C VAL A 399 -12.32 32.69 17.78
N SER A 400 -11.63 32.89 16.66
CA SER A 400 -11.90 34.01 15.76
C SER A 400 -13.32 33.97 15.18
N VAL A 401 -13.76 32.80 14.69
CA VAL A 401 -15.11 32.59 14.15
C VAL A 401 -16.17 32.72 15.25
N TYR A 402 -15.90 32.23 16.45
CA TYR A 402 -16.78 32.40 17.60
C TYR A 402 -16.99 33.86 17.98
N CYS A 403 -15.92 34.66 18.03
CA CYS A 403 -16.02 36.11 18.26
C CYS A 403 -16.77 36.82 17.12
N ALA A 404 -16.51 36.46 15.86
CA ALA A 404 -17.23 36.99 14.70
C ALA A 404 -18.74 36.69 14.78
N ALA A 405 -19.11 35.45 15.12
CA ALA A 405 -20.50 35.03 15.30
C ALA A 405 -21.24 35.84 16.39
N ARG A 406 -20.49 36.46 17.32
CA ARG A 406 -21.00 37.31 18.41
C ARG A 406 -20.88 38.81 18.15
N ARG A 407 -20.41 39.23 16.97
CA ARG A 407 -20.10 40.64 16.62
C ARG A 407 -18.97 41.25 17.45
N GLU A 408 -18.09 40.43 18.01
CA GLU A 408 -16.91 40.87 18.76
C GLU A 408 -15.72 41.03 17.80
N TRP A 409 -15.84 41.93 16.83
CA TRP A 409 -14.91 42.03 15.68
C TRP A 409 -13.48 42.35 16.08
N ARG A 410 -13.27 43.14 17.13
CA ARG A 410 -11.94 43.47 17.66
C ARG A 410 -11.15 42.23 18.05
N TRP A 411 -11.78 41.32 18.80
CA TRP A 411 -11.17 40.06 19.20
C TRP A 411 -11.06 39.09 18.02
N SER A 412 -12.09 39.03 17.17
CA SER A 412 -12.09 38.18 15.99
C SER A 412 -10.89 38.47 15.07
N LEU A 413 -10.68 39.74 14.71
CA LEU A 413 -9.60 40.15 13.81
C LEU A 413 -8.23 40.13 14.48
N ALA A 414 -8.12 40.41 15.79
CA ALA A 414 -6.87 40.27 16.53
C ALA A 414 -6.38 38.82 16.54
N VAL A 415 -7.27 37.88 16.86
CA VAL A 415 -6.96 36.43 16.89
C VAL A 415 -6.69 35.92 15.48
N PHE A 416 -7.45 36.37 14.48
CA PHE A 416 -7.22 36.00 13.07
C PHE A 416 -5.86 36.49 12.56
N ALA A 417 -5.48 37.73 12.89
CA ALA A 417 -4.16 38.26 12.55
C ALA A 417 -3.04 37.43 13.17
N PHE A 418 -3.19 37.05 14.44
CA PHE A 418 -2.23 36.15 15.09
C PHE A 418 -2.22 34.74 14.48
N ALA A 419 -3.37 34.22 14.05
CA ALA A 419 -3.47 32.94 13.34
C ALA A 419 -2.69 32.95 12.03
N ALA A 420 -2.82 34.02 11.23
CA ALA A 420 -2.06 34.20 10.00
C ALA A 420 -0.54 34.25 10.23
N LEU A 421 -0.12 34.87 11.34
CA LEU A 421 1.29 34.90 11.75
C LEU A 421 1.78 33.56 12.32
N CYS A 422 0.90 32.66 12.74
CA CYS A 422 1.29 31.31 13.15
C CYS A 422 1.34 30.35 11.97
N LYS A 423 0.37 30.44 11.05
CA LYS A 423 0.28 29.54 9.90
C LYS A 423 -0.37 30.27 8.71
N PRO A 424 0.31 30.38 7.55
CA PRO A 424 -0.21 31.10 6.37
C PRO A 424 -1.58 30.58 5.90
N GLN A 425 -1.87 29.30 6.13
CA GLN A 425 -3.15 28.66 5.81
C GLN A 425 -4.35 29.41 6.42
N ALA A 426 -4.20 30.17 7.52
CA ALA A 426 -5.27 31.00 8.05
C ALA A 426 -5.80 32.02 7.03
N LEU A 427 -4.95 32.52 6.12
CA LEU A 427 -5.32 33.49 5.09
C LEU A 427 -6.36 32.95 4.10
N MET A 428 -6.51 31.62 4.00
CA MET A 428 -7.58 31.01 3.20
C MET A 428 -8.98 31.41 3.71
N PHE A 429 -9.13 31.83 4.97
CA PHE A 429 -10.41 32.27 5.53
C PHE A 429 -10.62 33.79 5.42
N ALA A 430 -9.60 34.55 5.00
CA ALA A 430 -9.68 36.01 4.92
C ALA A 430 -10.78 36.53 3.98
N PRO A 431 -11.01 35.95 2.77
CA PRO A 431 -12.10 36.39 1.90
C PRO A 431 -13.48 36.28 2.57
N LEU A 432 -13.69 35.21 3.35
CA LEU A 432 -14.93 35.00 4.10
C LEU A 432 -15.09 36.01 5.24
N GLY A 433 -14.00 36.33 5.94
CA GLY A 433 -13.99 37.35 6.99
C GLY A 433 -14.26 38.76 6.46
N VAL A 434 -13.57 39.17 5.40
CA VAL A 434 -13.77 40.47 4.73
C VAL A 434 -15.22 40.61 4.27
N MET A 435 -15.76 39.55 3.68
CA MET A 435 -17.14 39.55 3.26
C MET A 435 -18.09 39.64 4.45
N ALA A 436 -17.91 38.85 5.52
CA ALA A 436 -18.74 38.92 6.72
C ALA A 436 -18.78 40.34 7.31
N LEU A 437 -17.64 41.05 7.31
CA LEU A 437 -17.57 42.47 7.66
C LEU A 437 -18.35 43.38 6.70
N ALA A 438 -18.27 43.13 5.39
CA ALA A 438 -19.02 43.89 4.40
C ALA A 438 -20.54 43.73 4.57
N CYS A 439 -21.03 42.51 4.81
CA CYS A 439 -22.44 42.28 5.14
C CYS A 439 -22.84 42.91 6.46
N GLU A 440 -21.95 42.92 7.44
CA GLU A 440 -22.18 43.60 8.71
C GLU A 440 -22.42 45.10 8.50
N ILE A 441 -21.57 45.75 7.70
CA ILE A 441 -21.71 47.17 7.36
C ILE A 441 -23.00 47.41 6.56
N ALA A 442 -23.29 46.55 5.59
CA ALA A 442 -24.48 46.67 4.74
C ALA A 442 -25.79 46.50 5.51
N SER A 443 -25.79 45.63 6.53
CA SER A 443 -26.97 45.35 7.38
C SER A 443 -27.08 46.27 8.60
N ALA A 444 -26.14 47.20 8.80
CA ALA A 444 -26.05 48.00 10.02
C ALA A 444 -27.15 49.07 10.19
N GLY A 445 -27.87 49.47 9.12
CA GLY A 445 -28.96 50.44 9.19
C GLY A 445 -28.55 51.75 9.91
N GLU A 446 -29.31 52.14 10.94
CA GLU A 446 -29.06 53.33 11.76
C GLU A 446 -27.76 53.25 12.60
N ASP A 447 -27.29 52.03 12.92
CA ASP A 447 -26.06 51.78 13.67
C ASP A 447 -24.79 51.80 12.79
N ARG A 448 -24.89 52.20 11.51
CA ARG A 448 -23.79 52.12 10.55
C ARG A 448 -22.52 52.86 11.01
N LYS A 449 -22.66 54.04 11.63
CA LYS A 449 -21.50 54.80 12.15
C LYS A 449 -20.76 54.03 13.24
N LYS A 450 -21.51 53.47 14.20
CA LYS A 450 -20.95 52.67 15.30
C LYS A 450 -20.28 51.40 14.78
N THR A 451 -20.92 50.74 13.81
CA THR A 451 -20.40 49.54 13.14
C THR A 451 -19.10 49.83 12.39
N LEU A 452 -19.03 50.94 11.65
CA LEU A 452 -17.80 51.38 10.97
C LEU A 452 -16.66 51.69 11.94
N ILE A 453 -16.96 52.35 13.08
CA ILE A 453 -15.95 52.60 14.12
C ILE A 453 -15.46 51.28 14.72
N ASP A 454 -16.36 50.34 14.99
CA ASP A 454 -15.97 49.05 15.57
C ASP A 454 -15.10 48.24 14.61
N ILE A 455 -15.52 48.11 13.34
CA ILE A 455 -14.75 47.41 12.31
C ILE A 455 -13.43 48.13 12.03
N GLY A 456 -13.43 49.46 11.93
CA GLY A 456 -12.21 50.25 11.76
C GLY A 456 -11.23 50.04 12.92
N SER A 457 -11.72 50.04 14.16
CA SER A 457 -10.90 49.74 15.34
C SER A 457 -10.36 48.30 15.32
N ALA A 458 -11.16 47.33 14.87
CA ALA A 458 -10.76 45.94 14.77
C ALA A 458 -9.66 45.74 13.71
N VAL A 459 -9.75 46.43 12.56
CA VAL A 459 -8.71 46.43 11.52
C VAL A 459 -7.42 47.06 12.03
N LEU A 460 -7.50 48.17 12.77
CA LEU A 460 -6.32 48.81 13.37
C LEU A 460 -5.65 47.91 14.42
N ILE A 461 -6.44 47.20 15.24
CA ILE A 461 -5.92 46.22 16.20
C ILE A 461 -5.21 45.07 15.47
N ALA A 462 -5.82 44.52 14.41
CA ALA A 462 -5.22 43.46 13.62
C ALA A 462 -3.88 43.88 12.98
N ALA A 463 -3.83 45.08 12.39
CA ALA A 463 -2.59 45.66 11.87
C ALA A 463 -1.55 45.85 12.99
N GLY A 464 -1.97 46.34 14.16
CA GLY A 464 -1.12 46.46 15.33
C GLY A 464 -0.52 45.13 15.80
N VAL A 465 -1.31 44.05 15.81
CA VAL A 465 -0.82 42.70 16.15
C VAL A 465 0.20 42.22 15.12
N MET A 466 -0.08 42.36 13.82
CA MET A 466 0.87 41.97 12.77
C MET A 466 2.20 42.73 12.88
N LEU A 467 2.13 44.05 13.06
CA LEU A 467 3.32 44.89 13.21
C LEU A 467 4.08 44.54 14.50
N ALA A 468 3.40 44.42 15.63
CA ALA A 468 4.05 44.13 16.91
C ALA A 468 4.81 42.79 16.90
N VAL A 469 4.24 41.77 16.27
CA VAL A 469 4.89 40.45 16.14
C VAL A 469 6.04 40.49 15.13
N ALA A 470 5.89 41.20 14.00
CA ALA A 470 6.92 41.23 12.95
C ALA A 470 8.11 42.15 13.26
N LEU A 471 7.85 43.27 13.95
CA LEU A 471 8.85 44.30 14.26
C LEU A 471 10.17 43.73 14.81
N PRO A 472 10.20 42.87 15.84
CA PRO A 472 11.46 42.38 16.38
C PRO A 472 12.25 41.51 15.38
N PHE A 473 11.58 40.81 14.47
CA PHE A 473 12.21 39.96 13.46
C PHE A 473 12.68 40.74 12.23
N SER A 474 11.94 41.79 11.84
CA SER A 474 12.27 42.60 10.66
C SER A 474 13.40 43.59 10.95
N LEU A 475 13.38 44.22 12.14
CA LEU A 475 14.42 45.18 12.56
C LEU A 475 15.79 44.51 12.67
N GLY A 476 15.85 43.27 13.14
CA GLY A 476 17.09 42.50 13.19
C GLY A 476 17.71 42.20 11.82
N GLN A 477 16.93 42.33 10.73
CA GLN A 477 17.39 42.23 9.34
C GLN A 477 17.53 43.60 8.65
N GLY A 478 17.31 44.71 9.37
CA GLY A 478 17.35 46.06 8.81
C GLY A 478 16.24 46.34 7.77
N ARG A 479 15.10 45.63 7.86
CA ARG A 479 13.97 45.76 6.91
C ARG A 479 12.72 46.30 7.60
N ASP A 480 11.92 47.06 6.85
CA ASP A 480 10.59 47.51 7.28
C ASP A 480 9.66 46.30 7.51
N PRO A 481 8.92 46.24 8.64
CA PRO A 481 8.10 45.07 8.99
C PRO A 481 7.00 44.74 7.98
N VAL A 482 6.41 45.72 7.30
CA VAL A 482 5.32 45.49 6.34
C VAL A 482 5.85 44.82 5.08
N THR A 483 6.86 45.41 4.47
CA THR A 483 7.52 44.86 3.28
C THR A 483 8.19 43.52 3.57
N TRP A 484 8.74 43.34 4.76
CA TRP A 484 9.32 42.08 5.20
C TRP A 484 8.27 40.97 5.33
N LEU A 485 7.15 41.22 6.01
CA LEU A 485 6.05 40.25 6.12
C LEU A 485 5.48 39.89 4.75
N TRP A 486 5.30 40.90 3.88
CA TRP A 486 4.82 40.68 2.52
C TRP A 486 5.73 39.72 1.75
N ALA A 487 7.05 39.99 1.76
CA ALA A 487 8.04 39.14 1.12
C ALA A 487 7.96 37.68 1.63
N ARG A 488 7.83 37.49 2.95
CA ARG A 488 7.72 36.16 3.56
C ARG A 488 6.51 35.39 3.07
N TYR A 489 5.33 36.00 3.06
CA TYR A 489 4.14 35.32 2.55
C TYR A 489 4.24 35.02 1.05
N THR A 490 4.83 35.92 0.25
CA THR A 490 5.01 35.68 -1.20
C THR A 490 6.02 34.59 -1.49
N GLU A 491 7.11 34.50 -0.72
CA GLU A 491 8.11 33.43 -0.83
C GLU A 491 7.50 32.08 -0.48
N SER A 492 6.81 31.96 0.66
CA SER A 492 6.14 30.71 1.07
C SER A 492 5.06 30.26 0.09
N LEU A 493 4.31 31.19 -0.54
CA LEU A 493 3.32 30.85 -1.57
C LEU A 493 3.95 30.32 -2.86
N GLY A 494 5.23 30.66 -3.11
CA GLY A 494 6.02 30.17 -4.24
C GLY A 494 6.59 28.76 -4.03
N GLU A 495 6.60 28.26 -2.80
CA GLU A 495 7.06 26.91 -2.47
C GLU A 495 5.98 25.85 -2.82
N TYR A 496 6.41 24.58 -2.98
CA TYR A 496 5.54 23.42 -3.30
C TYR A 496 4.60 23.62 -4.51
N ASN A 497 5.16 23.84 -5.69
CA ASN A 497 4.41 24.04 -6.95
C ASN A 497 3.87 22.74 -7.57
N TYR A 498 3.15 21.95 -6.77
CA TYR A 498 2.51 20.71 -7.17
C TYR A 498 0.99 20.82 -7.12
N ILE A 499 0.29 20.02 -7.94
CA ILE A 499 -1.17 20.01 -7.95
C ILE A 499 -1.74 19.51 -6.61
N THR A 500 -1.11 18.49 -6.04
CA THR A 500 -1.39 17.97 -4.70
C THR A 500 -0.13 17.27 -4.18
N VAL A 501 0.08 17.32 -2.87
CA VAL A 501 1.20 16.67 -2.19
C VAL A 501 0.63 15.77 -1.11
N ASN A 502 0.54 14.48 -1.41
CA ASN A 502 0.00 13.43 -0.56
C ASN A 502 -1.42 13.66 -0.02
N ALA A 503 -2.13 14.71 -0.44
CA ALA A 503 -3.49 14.96 0.00
C ALA A 503 -4.46 13.99 -0.68
N CYS A 504 -5.25 13.29 0.12
CA CYS A 504 -6.33 12.42 -0.34
C CYS A 504 -7.49 13.26 -0.90
N ASN A 505 -7.32 13.76 -2.12
CA ASN A 505 -8.29 14.60 -2.83
C ASN A 505 -8.55 14.09 -4.26
N LEU A 506 -9.27 14.88 -5.07
CA LEU A 506 -9.59 14.54 -6.46
C LEU A 506 -8.33 14.21 -7.29
N TYR A 507 -7.25 14.96 -7.09
CA TYR A 507 -6.02 14.78 -7.87
C TYR A 507 -5.28 13.50 -7.52
N GLN A 508 -5.35 13.06 -6.25
CA GLN A 508 -4.87 11.74 -5.84
C GLN A 508 -5.67 10.60 -6.51
N LEU A 509 -7.00 10.73 -6.65
CA LEU A 509 -7.82 9.74 -7.38
C LEU A 509 -7.41 9.61 -8.85
N MET A 510 -6.95 10.71 -9.43
CA MET A 510 -6.49 10.77 -10.82
C MET A 510 -5.01 10.38 -10.99
N GLY A 511 -4.34 9.93 -9.92
CA GLY A 511 -2.94 9.54 -9.96
C GLY A 511 -1.98 10.72 -10.19
N MET A 512 -2.39 11.95 -9.82
CA MET A 512 -1.61 13.18 -10.04
C MET A 512 -0.85 13.64 -8.78
N ASN A 513 -0.61 12.74 -7.82
CA ASN A 513 0.20 13.07 -6.65
C ASN A 513 1.59 13.53 -7.06
N TRP A 514 2.11 14.59 -6.44
CA TRP A 514 3.42 15.18 -6.76
C TRP A 514 3.59 15.64 -8.22
N LYS A 515 2.50 15.75 -8.99
CA LYS A 515 2.57 16.27 -10.36
C LYS A 515 2.73 17.78 -10.33
N ALA A 516 3.72 18.31 -11.04
CA ALA A 516 3.97 19.76 -11.12
C ALA A 516 2.76 20.49 -11.72
N LEU A 517 2.51 21.72 -11.26
CA LEU A 517 1.34 22.52 -11.66
C LEU A 517 1.31 22.82 -13.17
N ASP A 518 2.46 23.09 -13.78
CA ASP A 518 2.59 23.31 -15.21
C ASP A 518 2.35 22.04 -16.03
N ALA A 519 2.76 20.87 -15.51
CA ALA A 519 2.59 19.57 -16.13
C ALA A 519 1.15 19.01 -16.03
N ALA A 520 0.29 19.55 -15.17
CA ALA A 520 -1.05 19.02 -14.93
C ALA A 520 -2.14 19.55 -15.89
N GLY A 521 -1.81 20.47 -16.80
CA GLY A 521 -2.69 20.91 -17.88
C GLY A 521 -4.02 21.52 -17.40
N PRO A 522 -5.19 21.10 -17.93
CA PRO A 522 -6.50 21.71 -17.60
C PRO A 522 -6.87 21.59 -16.12
N TRP A 523 -6.36 20.58 -15.42
CA TRP A 523 -6.63 20.32 -14.01
C TRP A 523 -6.11 21.43 -13.09
N THR A 524 -5.04 22.11 -13.49
CA THR A 524 -4.49 23.27 -12.79
C THR A 524 -5.47 24.43 -12.80
N TYR A 525 -6.09 24.73 -13.95
CA TYR A 525 -7.08 25.79 -14.06
C TYR A 525 -8.37 25.46 -13.30
N LEU A 526 -8.81 24.19 -13.33
CA LEU A 526 -9.93 23.74 -12.50
C LEU A 526 -9.64 23.98 -11.00
N GLY A 527 -8.44 23.59 -10.55
CA GLY A 527 -8.06 23.78 -9.15
C GLY A 527 -7.97 25.24 -8.74
N TRP A 528 -7.47 26.11 -9.62
CA TRP A 528 -7.49 27.56 -9.38
C TRP A 528 -8.90 28.13 -9.33
N PHE A 529 -9.82 27.63 -10.16
CA PHE A 529 -11.22 28.06 -10.16
C PHE A 529 -11.97 27.63 -8.89
N THR A 530 -11.58 26.52 -8.26
CA THR A 530 -12.19 26.04 -7.01
C THR A 530 -12.17 27.09 -5.90
N TYR A 531 -11.08 27.86 -5.74
CA TYR A 531 -10.97 28.86 -4.69
C TYR A 531 -12.06 29.94 -4.78
N PRO A 532 -12.15 30.74 -5.86
CA PRO A 532 -13.21 31.74 -5.98
C PRO A 532 -14.61 31.12 -6.00
N ALA A 533 -14.79 29.90 -6.52
CA ALA A 533 -16.08 29.21 -6.48
C ALA A 533 -16.52 28.86 -5.06
N ALA A 534 -15.63 28.25 -4.26
CA ALA A 534 -15.90 27.90 -2.86
C ALA A 534 -16.21 29.13 -2.01
N PHE A 535 -15.43 30.20 -2.18
CA PHE A 535 -15.70 31.48 -1.50
C PHE A 535 -16.99 32.11 -1.99
N GLY A 536 -17.24 32.16 -3.31
CA GLY A 536 -18.47 32.71 -3.88
C GLY A 536 -19.73 32.02 -3.35
N LEU A 537 -19.71 30.68 -3.27
CA LEU A 537 -20.78 29.89 -2.67
C LEU A 537 -20.96 30.20 -1.18
N ALA A 538 -19.87 30.22 -0.41
CA ALA A 538 -19.93 30.51 1.02
C ALA A 538 -20.47 31.93 1.31
N VAL A 539 -20.07 32.92 0.50
CA VAL A 539 -20.61 34.29 0.54
C VAL A 539 -22.09 34.31 0.21
N TRP A 540 -22.49 33.65 -0.88
CA TRP A 540 -23.89 33.58 -1.27
C TRP A 540 -24.76 32.93 -0.19
N PHE A 541 -24.30 31.82 0.40
CA PHE A 541 -24.98 31.16 1.51
C PHE A 541 -25.02 32.03 2.77
N HIS A 542 -23.96 32.78 3.09
CA HIS A 542 -23.98 33.71 4.22
C HIS A 542 -25.06 34.78 4.04
N ILE A 543 -25.12 35.40 2.85
CA ILE A 543 -26.11 36.43 2.51
C ILE A 543 -27.54 35.86 2.59
N LYS A 544 -27.76 34.66 2.02
CA LYS A 544 -29.09 34.03 2.01
C LYS A 544 -29.53 33.52 3.37
N GLY A 545 -28.61 33.00 4.18
CA GLY A 545 -28.91 32.51 5.52
C GLY A 545 -29.10 33.58 6.56
N GLY A 546 -28.48 34.76 6.39
CA GLY A 546 -28.64 35.91 7.29
C GLY A 546 -28.22 35.65 8.75
N ASN A 547 -27.51 34.55 9.02
CA ASN A 547 -27.16 34.11 10.36
C ASN A 547 -25.65 33.94 10.50
N ARG A 548 -25.02 34.80 11.32
CA ARG A 548 -23.57 34.78 11.59
C ARG A 548 -23.10 33.48 12.24
N LYS A 549 -23.99 32.75 12.91
CA LYS A 549 -23.67 31.45 13.51
C LYS A 549 -23.32 30.39 12.46
N ASN A 550 -23.81 30.53 11.22
CA ASN A 550 -23.48 29.62 10.12
C ASN A 550 -22.02 29.77 9.66
N LEU A 551 -21.25 30.76 10.14
CA LEU A 551 -19.84 30.95 9.77
C LEU A 551 -18.99 29.71 10.07
N PHE A 552 -19.29 28.94 11.13
CA PHE A 552 -18.60 27.67 11.39
C PHE A 552 -18.77 26.69 10.22
N LEU A 553 -20.02 26.48 9.78
CA LEU A 553 -20.35 25.61 8.66
C LEU A 553 -19.75 26.11 7.34
N LEU A 554 -19.83 27.42 7.08
CA LEU A 554 -19.33 28.00 5.84
C LEU A 554 -17.80 27.97 5.74
N CYS A 555 -17.09 28.20 6.85
CA CYS A 555 -15.64 28.01 6.92
C CYS A 555 -15.26 26.55 6.72
N ALA A 556 -15.96 25.60 7.37
CA ALA A 556 -15.71 24.17 7.19
C ALA A 556 -15.96 23.72 5.74
N MET A 557 -17.07 24.16 5.14
CA MET A 557 -17.43 23.86 3.77
C MET A 557 -16.40 24.42 2.79
N ALA A 558 -16.02 25.69 2.91
CA ALA A 558 -15.04 26.31 2.03
C ALA A 558 -13.70 25.57 2.10
N LEU A 559 -13.19 25.26 3.31
CA LEU A 559 -11.96 24.51 3.48
C LEU A 559 -12.06 23.10 2.86
N THR A 560 -13.15 22.38 3.10
CA THR A 560 -13.32 21.01 2.61
C THR A 560 -13.45 20.95 1.09
N VAL A 561 -14.17 21.90 0.48
CA VAL A 561 -14.28 22.03 -0.98
C VAL A 561 -12.92 22.37 -1.60
N ILE A 562 -12.19 23.33 -1.01
CA ILE A 562 -10.85 23.69 -1.48
C ILE A 562 -9.87 22.52 -1.31
N TYR A 563 -9.94 21.77 -0.22
CA TYR A 563 -9.11 20.59 -0.02
C TYR A 563 -9.40 19.50 -1.06
N ALA A 564 -10.67 19.23 -1.35
CA ALA A 564 -11.09 18.18 -2.27
C ALA A 564 -10.81 18.51 -3.75
N PHE A 565 -10.91 19.78 -4.14
CA PHE A 565 -10.90 20.20 -5.55
C PHE A 565 -9.88 21.31 -5.89
N GLY A 566 -9.12 21.82 -4.93
CA GLY A 566 -8.14 22.91 -5.11
C GLY A 566 -6.71 22.41 -5.21
N THR A 567 -5.84 23.20 -5.84
CA THR A 567 -4.42 22.86 -6.04
C THR A 567 -3.57 23.10 -4.78
N LYS A 568 -2.29 22.69 -4.78
CA LYS A 568 -1.33 22.95 -3.67
C LYS A 568 -1.80 22.47 -2.29
N MET A 569 -2.52 21.36 -2.24
CA MET A 569 -3.02 20.78 -0.98
C MET A 569 -2.03 19.76 -0.40
N HIS A 570 -1.95 19.72 0.93
CA HIS A 570 -1.21 18.72 1.70
C HIS A 570 -2.15 17.85 2.55
N GLU A 571 -1.71 16.63 2.88
CA GLU A 571 -2.45 15.59 3.59
C GLU A 571 -3.24 16.05 4.83
N ARG A 572 -2.67 16.99 5.58
CA ARG A 572 -3.22 17.49 6.85
C ARG A 572 -4.00 18.79 6.76
N TYR A 573 -4.07 19.44 5.60
CA TYR A 573 -4.76 20.74 5.45
C TYR A 573 -6.26 20.67 5.77
N LEU A 574 -6.85 19.47 5.77
CA LEU A 574 -8.23 19.22 6.14
C LEU A 574 -8.47 19.29 7.67
N TYR A 575 -7.43 19.24 8.50
CA TYR A 575 -7.52 19.17 9.96
C TYR A 575 -8.47 20.20 10.61
N PRO A 576 -8.41 21.51 10.27
CA PRO A 576 -9.30 22.50 10.89
C PRO A 576 -10.79 22.26 10.60
N ALA A 577 -11.15 21.55 9.52
CA ALA A 577 -12.53 21.25 9.17
C ALA A 577 -13.23 20.41 10.25
N VAL A 578 -12.51 19.49 10.90
CA VAL A 578 -13.07 18.64 11.96
C VAL A 578 -13.55 19.50 13.14
N GLY A 579 -12.71 20.42 13.63
CA GLY A 579 -13.07 21.33 14.71
C GLY A 579 -14.22 22.27 14.32
N LEU A 580 -14.17 22.83 13.11
CA LEU A 580 -15.21 23.73 12.59
C LEU A 580 -16.56 23.02 12.42
N LEU A 581 -16.60 21.77 11.97
CA LEU A 581 -17.86 21.00 11.82
C LEU A 581 -18.46 20.60 13.17
N LEU A 582 -17.63 20.22 14.15
CA LEU A 582 -18.14 19.96 15.50
C LEU A 582 -18.70 21.24 16.14
N ALA A 583 -18.11 22.40 15.85
CA ALA A 583 -18.64 23.70 16.25
C ALA A 583 -19.92 24.07 15.49
N ALA A 584 -20.01 23.79 14.18
CA ALA A 584 -21.25 23.95 13.42
C ALA A 584 -22.37 23.10 14.01
N TYR A 585 -22.11 21.81 14.26
CA TYR A 585 -23.06 20.89 14.90
C TYR A 585 -23.51 21.37 16.28
N ALA A 586 -22.60 21.93 17.08
CA ALA A 586 -22.92 22.49 18.39
C ALA A 586 -23.98 23.61 18.29
N VAL A 587 -24.06 24.29 17.16
CA VAL A 587 -24.93 25.45 16.95
C VAL A 587 -26.18 25.09 16.14
N ASP A 588 -26.02 24.36 15.05
CA ASP A 588 -27.09 24.01 14.10
C ASP A 588 -27.83 22.72 14.46
N ARG A 589 -27.18 21.80 15.17
CA ARG A 589 -27.69 20.48 15.55
C ARG A 589 -28.07 19.58 14.38
N ASP A 590 -27.47 19.80 13.21
CA ASP A 590 -27.76 19.03 12.01
C ASP A 590 -26.93 17.74 11.94
N ALA A 591 -27.58 16.60 11.74
CA ALA A 591 -26.93 15.30 11.68
C ALA A 591 -25.83 15.21 10.62
N ARG A 592 -26.00 15.90 9.49
CA ARG A 592 -25.11 15.84 8.34
C ARG A 592 -23.75 16.44 8.64
N GLU A 593 -23.71 17.51 9.42
CA GLU A 593 -22.45 18.13 9.89
C GLU A 593 -21.62 17.15 10.72
N LEU A 594 -22.29 16.38 11.59
CA LEU A 594 -21.64 15.35 12.40
C LEU A 594 -21.18 14.16 11.56
N ILE A 595 -21.96 13.74 10.55
CA ILE A 595 -21.55 12.68 9.60
C ILE A 595 -20.30 13.10 8.85
N CYS A 596 -20.29 14.33 8.32
CA CYS A 596 -19.11 14.89 7.66
C CYS A 596 -17.93 14.99 8.61
N ALA A 597 -18.12 15.43 9.87
CA ALA A 597 -17.03 15.47 10.85
C ALA A 597 -16.42 14.08 11.10
N ILE A 598 -17.25 13.04 11.19
CA ILE A 598 -16.80 11.64 11.37
C ILE A 598 -16.08 11.15 10.11
N ALA A 599 -16.67 11.34 8.94
CA ALA A 599 -16.10 10.92 7.66
C ALA A 599 -14.74 11.58 7.40
N LEU A 600 -14.66 12.91 7.58
CA LEU A 600 -13.41 13.67 7.43
C LEU A 600 -12.39 13.31 8.51
N SER A 601 -12.80 12.96 9.73
CA SER A 601 -11.87 12.49 10.76
C SER A 601 -11.27 11.14 10.39
N ALA A 602 -12.08 10.21 9.86
CA ALA A 602 -11.62 8.89 9.44
C ALA A 602 -10.69 8.98 8.22
N SER A 603 -11.06 9.79 7.22
CA SER A 603 -10.23 10.00 6.02
C SER A 603 -8.96 10.79 6.34
N LEU A 604 -9.00 11.78 7.24
CA LEU A 604 -7.82 12.51 7.69
C LEU A 604 -6.87 11.59 8.44
N PHE A 605 -7.37 10.79 9.39
CA PHE A 605 -6.55 9.79 10.06
C PHE A 605 -5.92 8.82 9.06
N ALA A 606 -6.70 8.32 8.10
CA ALA A 606 -6.17 7.46 7.04
C ALA A 606 -5.10 8.19 6.23
N ASN A 607 -5.34 9.42 5.80
CA ASN A 607 -4.38 10.17 5.00
C ASN A 607 -3.07 10.41 5.77
N GLU A 608 -3.15 10.84 7.03
CA GLU A 608 -1.98 11.05 7.89
C GLU A 608 -1.24 9.73 8.17
N ALA A 609 -1.97 8.66 8.47
CA ALA A 609 -1.39 7.35 8.72
C ALA A 609 -0.73 6.75 7.47
N LEU A 610 -1.32 6.99 6.30
CA LEU A 610 -0.75 6.58 5.03
C LEU A 610 0.56 7.31 4.78
N VAL A 611 0.63 8.63 4.95
CA VAL A 611 1.88 9.38 4.69
C VAL A 611 2.97 9.07 5.71
N LEU A 612 2.62 8.98 7.00
CA LEU A 612 3.59 8.60 8.03
C LEU A 612 3.99 7.13 7.92
N GLY A 613 3.09 6.29 7.39
CA GLY A 613 3.28 4.85 7.18
C GLY A 613 3.86 4.48 5.82
N ASP A 614 3.92 5.38 4.83
CA ASP A 614 4.35 5.11 3.43
C ASP A 614 5.85 4.85 3.29
N THR A 615 6.61 4.96 4.39
CA THR A 615 7.93 4.32 4.47
C THR A 615 7.82 2.79 4.56
N TYR A 616 6.63 2.23 4.84
CA TYR A 616 6.40 0.81 5.21
C TYR A 616 5.03 0.20 4.81
N LEU A 617 4.09 0.93 4.19
CA LEU A 617 2.81 0.40 3.70
C LEU A 617 2.87 0.24 2.18
N THR A 618 3.33 -0.93 1.74
CA THR A 618 3.27 -1.41 0.35
C THR A 618 1.96 -1.01 -0.35
N ASP A 619 2.09 -0.20 -1.40
CA ASP A 619 1.14 0.00 -2.50
C ASP A 619 -0.32 0.30 -2.11
N SER A 620 -0.54 1.22 -1.17
CA SER A 620 -1.89 1.55 -0.68
C SER A 620 -2.68 2.51 -1.59
N ARG A 621 -2.46 2.50 -2.92
CA ARG A 621 -3.24 3.33 -3.87
C ARG A 621 -4.75 3.18 -3.66
N ALA A 622 -5.21 1.98 -3.29
CA ALA A 622 -6.60 1.72 -2.95
C ALA A 622 -7.07 2.42 -1.66
N ALA A 623 -6.24 2.45 -0.61
CA ALA A 623 -6.58 3.12 0.65
C ALA A 623 -6.55 4.65 0.49
N ALA A 624 -5.53 5.18 -0.18
CA ALA A 624 -5.45 6.59 -0.54
C ALA A 624 -6.62 6.99 -1.44
N GLY A 625 -6.97 6.14 -2.42
CA GLY A 625 -8.12 6.33 -3.29
C GLY A 625 -9.45 6.32 -2.52
N LEU A 626 -9.64 5.39 -1.58
CA LEU A 626 -10.85 5.36 -0.74
C LEU A 626 -10.96 6.61 0.13
N ALA A 627 -9.87 7.03 0.79
CA ALA A 627 -9.85 8.25 1.59
C ALA A 627 -10.14 9.49 0.72
N SER A 628 -9.59 9.55 -0.49
CA SER A 628 -9.89 10.62 -1.45
C SER A 628 -11.34 10.63 -1.89
N PHE A 629 -11.92 9.46 -2.18
CA PHE A 629 -13.33 9.35 -2.53
C PHE A 629 -14.22 9.85 -1.39
N VAL A 630 -13.94 9.43 -0.15
CA VAL A 630 -14.65 9.93 1.04
C VAL A 630 -14.55 11.44 1.17
N ASN A 631 -13.37 12.03 0.93
CA ASN A 631 -13.18 13.48 1.00
C ASN A 631 -13.95 14.25 -0.08
N VAL A 632 -13.97 13.73 -1.31
CA VAL A 632 -14.72 14.31 -2.44
C VAL A 632 -16.23 14.25 -2.18
N GLU A 633 -16.74 13.11 -1.72
CA GLU A 633 -18.17 12.96 -1.39
C GLU A 633 -18.58 13.79 -0.17
N ALA A 634 -17.72 13.86 0.85
CA ALA A 634 -17.94 14.72 2.01
C ALA A 634 -17.99 16.22 1.62
N ALA A 635 -17.16 16.66 0.67
CA ALA A 635 -17.19 18.03 0.15
C ALA A 635 -18.52 18.34 -0.57
N GLN A 636 -19.01 17.41 -1.41
CA GLN A 636 -20.30 17.55 -2.08
C GLN A 636 -21.47 17.58 -1.09
N LEU A 637 -21.47 16.65 -0.13
CA LEU A 637 -22.48 16.59 0.93
C LEU A 637 -22.48 17.87 1.78
N LEU A 638 -21.31 18.42 2.10
CA LEU A 638 -21.21 19.69 2.83
C LEU A 638 -21.71 20.88 2.02
N GLY A 639 -21.39 20.95 0.71
CA GLY A 639 -21.94 21.98 -0.17
C GLY A 639 -23.46 21.97 -0.20
N TRP A 640 -24.05 20.76 -0.32
CA TRP A 640 -25.50 20.58 -0.25
C TRP A 640 -26.08 20.90 1.13
N THR A 641 -25.41 20.47 2.21
CA THR A 641 -25.82 20.72 3.60
C THR A 641 -25.82 22.22 3.91
N ALA A 642 -24.77 22.94 3.51
CA ALA A 642 -24.69 24.38 3.66
C ALA A 642 -25.79 25.10 2.87
N TRP A 643 -26.09 24.67 1.64
CA TRP A 643 -27.24 25.19 0.89
C TRP A 643 -28.57 24.92 1.60
N ASP A 644 -28.82 23.70 2.07
CA ASP A 644 -30.11 23.32 2.65
C ASP A 644 -30.36 24.01 4.01
N ILE A 645 -29.30 24.20 4.81
CA ILE A 645 -29.37 24.93 6.09
C ILE A 645 -29.48 26.43 5.83
N CYS A 646 -28.58 27.02 5.04
CA CYS A 646 -28.52 28.48 4.86
C CYS A 646 -29.63 29.01 3.94
N VAL A 647 -29.97 28.32 2.86
CA VAL A 647 -30.94 28.82 1.87
C VAL A 647 -32.35 28.32 2.14
N ARG A 648 -32.51 27.03 2.52
CA ARG A 648 -33.83 26.44 2.76
C ARG A 648 -34.24 26.42 4.23
N GLY A 649 -33.33 26.68 5.16
CA GLY A 649 -33.60 26.64 6.60
C GLY A 649 -33.93 25.24 7.13
N ARG A 650 -33.61 24.18 6.39
CA ARG A 650 -33.98 22.80 6.75
C ARG A 650 -32.83 22.13 7.49
N ARG A 651 -33.18 21.56 8.65
CA ARG A 651 -32.24 20.83 9.52
C ARG A 651 -32.72 19.39 9.73
N VAL A 652 -31.78 18.46 9.72
CA VAL A 652 -32.04 17.04 9.97
C VAL A 652 -31.57 16.69 11.37
N GLU A 653 -32.50 16.32 12.26
CA GLU A 653 -32.10 15.84 13.57
C GLU A 653 -31.52 14.42 13.49
N LEU A 654 -30.37 14.20 14.16
CA LEU A 654 -29.71 12.88 14.17
C LEU A 654 -30.63 11.76 14.67
N LYS A 655 -31.54 12.05 15.60
CA LYS A 655 -32.51 11.06 16.09
C LYS A 655 -33.45 10.61 14.98
N ALA A 656 -34.09 11.55 14.28
CA ALA A 656 -35.00 11.25 13.17
C ALA A 656 -34.29 10.48 12.05
N MET A 657 -33.03 10.81 11.76
CA MET A 657 -32.23 10.10 10.76
C MET A 657 -31.95 8.65 11.18
N LEU A 658 -31.47 8.43 12.41
CA LEU A 658 -31.18 7.09 12.91
C LEU A 658 -32.45 6.24 13.01
N ASP A 659 -33.54 6.81 13.53
CA ASP A 659 -34.83 6.11 13.63
C ASP A 659 -35.30 5.67 12.22
N GLY A 660 -35.15 6.53 11.20
CA GLY A 660 -35.46 6.17 9.80
C GLY A 660 -34.53 5.11 9.17
N VAL A 661 -33.24 5.08 9.54
CA VAL A 661 -32.32 4.01 9.09
C VAL A 661 -32.68 2.68 9.74
N PHE A 662 -32.94 2.66 11.05
CA PHE A 662 -33.28 1.44 11.79
C PHE A 662 -34.71 0.93 11.49
N GLU A 663 -35.63 1.80 11.08
CA GLU A 663 -36.97 1.39 10.62
C GLU A 663 -36.95 0.83 9.19
N ARG A 664 -36.01 1.27 8.33
CA ARG A 664 -35.82 0.72 6.97
C ARG A 664 -34.90 -0.50 6.91
N SER A 665 -33.98 -0.66 7.87
CA SER A 665 -33.05 -1.79 7.94
C SER A 665 -33.56 -2.86 8.90
N VAL A 666 -34.16 -3.87 8.26
CA VAL A 666 -34.55 -5.21 8.75
C VAL A 666 -36.04 -5.33 9.10
N PRO A 667 -36.83 -6.12 8.33
CA PRO A 667 -36.33 -7.38 7.76
C PRO A 667 -36.94 -7.86 6.40
N VAL A 668 -36.16 -8.60 5.60
CA VAL A 668 -36.76 -9.79 4.96
C VAL A 668 -36.88 -10.84 6.07
N ARG A 669 -37.79 -10.66 7.03
CA ARG A 669 -38.02 -11.66 8.10
C ARG A 669 -38.93 -12.64 7.42
N GLY A 670 -38.45 -13.86 7.27
CA GLY A 670 -39.15 -14.88 6.51
C GLY A 670 -38.60 -16.25 6.86
N ASP A 671 -39.24 -17.27 6.31
CA ASP A 671 -38.78 -18.64 6.49
C ASP A 671 -37.36 -18.81 5.95
N SER A 672 -36.39 -19.08 6.83
CA SER A 672 -34.99 -19.33 6.46
C SER A 672 -34.77 -20.70 5.83
N GLY A 673 -35.76 -21.60 5.90
CA GLY A 673 -35.75 -22.91 5.27
C GLY A 673 -35.89 -22.82 3.75
N LEU A 674 -35.16 -23.70 3.04
CA LEU A 674 -35.29 -23.88 1.60
C LEU A 674 -36.45 -24.83 1.21
N ARG A 675 -36.81 -25.76 2.12
CA ARG A 675 -37.84 -26.80 1.94
C ARG A 675 -37.82 -27.42 0.55
N LEU A 676 -36.68 -27.98 0.17
CA LEU A 676 -36.49 -28.64 -1.12
C LEU A 676 -37.39 -29.88 -1.22
N THR A 677 -38.18 -29.93 -2.27
CA THR A 677 -39.01 -31.07 -2.65
C THR A 677 -38.22 -32.04 -3.52
N LEU A 678 -38.75 -33.26 -3.74
CA LEU A 678 -38.16 -34.20 -4.71
C LEU A 678 -38.08 -33.61 -6.12
N ARG A 679 -39.02 -32.72 -6.49
CA ARG A 679 -38.99 -32.01 -7.76
C ARG A 679 -37.80 -31.04 -7.85
N ASP A 680 -37.48 -30.33 -6.77
CA ASP A 680 -36.31 -29.44 -6.73
C ASP A 680 -35.01 -30.24 -6.94
N TRP A 681 -34.87 -31.38 -6.26
CA TRP A 681 -33.73 -32.28 -6.41
C TRP A 681 -33.62 -32.87 -7.82
N ALA A 682 -34.74 -33.33 -8.38
CA ALA A 682 -34.76 -33.87 -9.74
C ALA A 682 -34.28 -32.84 -10.75
N ILE A 683 -34.78 -31.60 -10.68
CA ILE A 683 -34.37 -30.50 -11.58
C ILE A 683 -32.88 -30.19 -11.42
N MET A 684 -32.41 -29.95 -10.19
CA MET A 684 -31.00 -29.64 -9.94
C MET A 684 -30.09 -30.74 -10.47
N LEU A 685 -30.37 -32.01 -10.13
CA LEU A 685 -29.52 -33.13 -10.54
C LEU A 685 -29.56 -33.35 -12.05
N SER A 686 -30.73 -33.29 -12.70
CA SER A 686 -30.83 -33.54 -14.13
C SER A 686 -30.16 -32.45 -14.97
N VAL A 687 -30.37 -31.17 -14.61
CA VAL A 687 -29.78 -30.04 -15.36
C VAL A 687 -28.29 -29.96 -15.10
N THR A 688 -27.84 -30.14 -13.86
CA THR A 688 -26.40 -30.17 -13.54
C THR A 688 -25.70 -31.33 -14.23
N ALA A 689 -26.29 -32.53 -14.29
CA ALA A 689 -25.70 -33.66 -15.00
C ALA A 689 -25.62 -33.41 -16.52
N ALA A 690 -26.69 -32.91 -17.14
CA ALA A 690 -26.68 -32.58 -18.56
C ALA A 690 -25.65 -31.50 -18.89
N TYR A 691 -25.58 -30.44 -18.08
CA TYR A 691 -24.59 -29.37 -18.25
C TYR A 691 -23.17 -29.86 -17.99
N ALA A 692 -22.94 -30.74 -17.01
CA ALA A 692 -21.62 -31.33 -16.75
C ALA A 692 -21.09 -32.08 -17.97
N VAL A 693 -21.93 -32.90 -18.63
CA VAL A 693 -21.56 -33.56 -19.88
C VAL A 693 -21.11 -32.52 -20.91
N LEU A 694 -21.89 -31.46 -21.12
CA LEU A 694 -21.54 -30.41 -22.08
C LEU A 694 -20.27 -29.65 -21.69
N ALA A 695 -20.07 -29.34 -20.41
CA ALA A 695 -18.94 -28.58 -19.90
C ALA A 695 -17.62 -29.34 -20.06
N PHE A 696 -17.62 -30.65 -19.81
CA PHE A 696 -16.42 -31.48 -19.89
C PHE A 696 -16.13 -32.08 -21.27
N VAL A 697 -17.13 -32.18 -22.15
CA VAL A 697 -16.91 -32.61 -23.55
C VAL A 697 -16.03 -31.59 -24.28
N ASN A 698 -14.93 -32.08 -24.85
CA ASN A 698 -13.92 -31.30 -25.57
C ASN A 698 -13.33 -30.13 -24.75
N LEU A 699 -13.12 -30.32 -23.45
CA LEU A 699 -12.55 -29.28 -22.58
C LEU A 699 -11.10 -28.92 -22.97
N GLY A 700 -10.33 -29.91 -23.41
CA GLY A 700 -8.96 -29.78 -23.89
C GLY A 700 -8.34 -31.15 -24.10
N SER A 701 -7.17 -31.20 -24.71
CA SER A 701 -6.36 -32.41 -24.83
C SER A 701 -6.00 -32.95 -23.45
N THR A 702 -6.12 -34.26 -23.27
CA THR A 702 -5.64 -35.00 -22.09
C THR A 702 -4.19 -35.44 -22.23
N LYS A 703 -3.52 -35.06 -23.33
CA LYS A 703 -2.12 -35.34 -23.62
C LYS A 703 -1.40 -34.04 -23.94
N ALA A 704 -0.20 -33.88 -23.39
CA ALA A 704 0.77 -32.85 -23.71
C ALA A 704 2.15 -33.32 -23.20
N PRO A 705 3.25 -32.83 -23.77
CA PRO A 705 4.59 -33.12 -23.25
C PRO A 705 4.74 -32.77 -21.76
N GLN A 706 5.41 -33.62 -21.00
CA GLN A 706 5.66 -33.50 -19.56
C GLN A 706 7.17 -33.44 -19.22
N THR A 707 8.05 -33.99 -20.06
CA THR A 707 9.52 -33.91 -19.89
C THR A 707 10.08 -32.70 -20.62
N ALA A 708 11.27 -32.23 -20.24
CA ALA A 708 11.91 -31.10 -20.90
C ALA A 708 13.43 -31.22 -20.95
N TRP A 709 13.99 -30.81 -22.06
CA TRP A 709 15.42 -30.55 -22.22
C TRP A 709 15.73 -29.09 -21.89
N THR A 710 16.85 -28.87 -21.20
CA THR A 710 17.34 -27.54 -20.82
C THR A 710 18.77 -27.35 -21.30
N SER A 711 19.04 -26.26 -22.04
CA SER A 711 20.40 -25.95 -22.49
C SER A 711 21.28 -25.55 -21.30
N SER A 712 22.51 -26.08 -21.30
CA SER A 712 23.53 -25.90 -20.27
C SER A 712 24.61 -24.88 -20.67
N ALA A 713 24.68 -24.50 -21.94
CA ALA A 713 25.60 -23.50 -22.46
C ALA A 713 24.96 -22.68 -23.61
N SER A 714 25.46 -21.45 -23.81
CA SER A 714 25.19 -20.66 -25.03
C SER A 714 25.85 -21.34 -26.23
N GLY A 715 25.11 -21.48 -27.34
CA GLY A 715 25.57 -22.21 -28.52
C GLY A 715 25.47 -23.73 -28.40
N GLU A 716 24.92 -24.27 -27.31
CA GLU A 716 24.61 -25.71 -27.24
C GLU A 716 23.59 -26.06 -28.32
N SER A 717 23.90 -27.08 -29.11
CA SER A 717 23.09 -27.48 -30.26
C SER A 717 22.65 -28.93 -30.15
N VAL A 718 21.45 -29.21 -30.64
CA VAL A 718 20.88 -30.56 -30.77
C VAL A 718 20.55 -30.80 -32.24
N THR A 719 21.08 -31.89 -32.79
CA THR A 719 20.89 -32.29 -34.18
C THR A 719 20.01 -33.53 -34.26
N PHE A 720 18.94 -33.44 -35.05
CA PHE A 720 17.98 -34.49 -35.35
C PHE A 720 18.22 -35.05 -36.76
N ALA A 721 18.19 -36.38 -36.91
CA ALA A 721 18.28 -37.04 -38.21
C ALA A 721 16.98 -37.78 -38.56
N LEU A 722 16.42 -37.48 -39.73
CA LEU A 722 15.27 -38.16 -40.30
C LEU A 722 15.71 -39.40 -41.09
N GLU A 723 14.79 -40.35 -41.29
CA GLU A 723 15.04 -41.58 -42.05
C GLU A 723 15.56 -41.31 -43.49
N SER A 724 14.93 -40.35 -44.16
CA SER A 724 15.28 -39.90 -45.51
C SER A 724 15.13 -38.39 -45.63
N ARG A 725 15.64 -37.84 -46.74
CA ARG A 725 15.36 -36.45 -47.13
C ARG A 725 13.86 -36.31 -47.38
N SER A 726 13.19 -35.55 -46.52
CA SER A 726 11.73 -35.45 -46.49
C SER A 726 11.28 -33.98 -46.46
N GLU A 727 10.07 -33.74 -46.91
CA GLU A 727 9.41 -32.43 -46.83
C GLU A 727 8.56 -32.37 -45.55
N PHE A 728 8.72 -31.32 -44.75
CA PHE A 728 8.05 -31.20 -43.45
C PHE A 728 7.85 -29.76 -42.97
N ARG A 729 6.98 -29.57 -41.98
CA ARG A 729 6.91 -28.39 -41.10
C ARG A 729 7.50 -28.72 -39.74
N LEU A 730 8.22 -27.77 -39.16
CA LEU A 730 8.75 -27.88 -37.82
C LEU A 730 7.75 -27.31 -36.80
N THR A 731 7.42 -28.09 -35.77
CA THR A 731 6.69 -27.60 -34.60
C THR A 731 7.43 -27.96 -33.32
N TYR A 732 7.28 -27.14 -32.29
CA TYR A 732 7.91 -27.34 -30.99
C TYR A 732 6.95 -26.95 -29.87
N TYR A 733 7.18 -27.53 -28.68
CA TYR A 733 6.46 -27.25 -27.45
C TYR A 733 7.43 -26.71 -26.41
N GLY A 734 7.24 -25.47 -26.00
CA GLY A 734 8.18 -24.79 -25.11
C GLY A 734 7.78 -24.80 -23.63
N GLY A 735 8.80 -24.71 -22.77
CA GLY A 735 8.68 -24.60 -21.32
C GLY A 735 8.94 -23.19 -20.80
N ILE A 736 9.13 -23.03 -19.49
CA ILE A 736 9.38 -21.71 -18.90
C ILE A 736 10.84 -21.30 -19.11
N CYS A 737 11.14 -20.39 -20.06
CA CYS A 737 12.49 -19.80 -20.24
C CYS A 737 12.49 -18.45 -20.98
N ASN A 738 13.60 -17.71 -20.90
CA ASN A 738 13.80 -16.41 -21.60
C ASN A 738 14.76 -16.50 -22.79
N SER A 739 15.15 -17.71 -23.21
CA SER A 739 16.10 -17.94 -24.29
C SER A 739 15.37 -18.33 -25.57
N SER A 740 15.83 -17.80 -26.69
CA SER A 740 15.40 -18.18 -28.05
C SER A 740 16.43 -19.12 -28.68
N PHE A 741 16.15 -19.63 -29.87
CA PHE A 741 17.00 -20.60 -30.55
C PHE A 741 17.03 -20.39 -32.05
N THR A 742 18.08 -20.87 -32.70
CA THR A 742 18.16 -20.90 -34.16
C THR A 742 17.97 -22.31 -34.70
N VAL A 743 17.53 -22.40 -35.95
CA VAL A 743 17.32 -23.67 -36.66
C VAL A 743 18.12 -23.65 -37.96
N ALA A 744 18.85 -24.72 -38.23
CA ALA A 744 19.57 -24.93 -39.48
C ALA A 744 19.24 -26.29 -40.09
N PHE A 745 19.30 -26.39 -41.41
CA PHE A 745 18.91 -27.57 -42.18
C PHE A 745 20.09 -28.12 -42.98
N SER A 746 20.14 -29.44 -43.18
CA SER A 746 21.18 -30.10 -43.96
C SER A 746 20.68 -31.39 -44.63
N ASP A 747 21.22 -31.71 -45.81
CA ASP A 747 20.97 -32.97 -46.52
C ASP A 747 22.00 -34.06 -46.18
N ASP A 748 23.22 -33.67 -45.78
CA ASP A 748 24.37 -34.56 -45.55
C ASP A 748 24.90 -34.57 -44.11
N GLY A 749 24.43 -33.65 -43.26
CA GLY A 749 24.86 -33.46 -41.87
C GLY A 749 26.17 -32.67 -41.72
N VAL A 750 26.76 -32.23 -42.84
CA VAL A 750 28.06 -31.53 -42.90
C VAL A 750 27.89 -30.11 -43.42
N THR A 751 27.11 -29.94 -44.49
CA THR A 751 26.80 -28.66 -45.13
C THR A 751 25.46 -28.15 -44.59
N TRP A 752 25.49 -27.03 -43.87
CA TRP A 752 24.32 -26.46 -43.19
C TRP A 752 23.82 -25.19 -43.90
N SER A 753 22.51 -24.96 -43.88
CA SER A 753 21.90 -23.70 -44.25
C SER A 753 22.33 -22.57 -43.30
N GLU A 754 21.99 -21.32 -43.65
CA GLU A 754 22.01 -20.23 -42.69
C GLU A 754 21.08 -20.54 -41.51
N GLU A 755 21.44 -20.02 -40.33
CA GLU A 755 20.68 -20.22 -39.11
C GLU A 755 19.48 -19.27 -39.07
N GLU A 756 18.28 -19.85 -39.00
CA GLU A 756 17.02 -19.12 -38.96
C GLU A 756 16.55 -18.99 -37.50
N LEU A 757 16.30 -17.77 -37.03
CA LEU A 757 15.91 -17.51 -35.64
C LEU A 757 14.45 -17.85 -35.37
N ALA A 758 14.21 -18.64 -34.32
CA ALA A 758 12.92 -18.89 -33.71
C ALA A 758 12.82 -18.07 -32.40
N MET A 759 11.96 -17.05 -32.39
CA MET A 759 11.64 -16.37 -31.14
C MET A 759 10.88 -17.32 -30.23
N TYR A 760 11.32 -17.38 -28.99
CA TYR A 760 10.60 -18.00 -27.90
C TYR A 760 10.48 -17.03 -26.73
N ASP A 761 9.24 -16.60 -26.43
CA ASP A 761 8.94 -15.63 -25.38
C ASP A 761 8.07 -16.18 -24.24
N GLN A 762 7.94 -15.39 -23.18
CA GLN A 762 7.18 -15.76 -21.98
C GLN A 762 5.66 -15.91 -22.22
N GLY A 763 5.13 -15.45 -23.37
CA GLY A 763 3.74 -15.61 -23.78
C GLY A 763 3.48 -16.87 -24.62
N GLN A 764 4.53 -17.65 -24.91
CA GLN A 764 4.53 -18.81 -25.82
C GLN A 764 4.69 -20.16 -25.09
N ILE A 765 4.51 -20.18 -23.78
CA ILE A 765 4.71 -21.37 -22.94
C ILE A 765 3.53 -22.36 -22.97
N PHE A 766 3.83 -23.65 -22.79
CA PHE A 766 2.83 -24.73 -22.71
C PHE A 766 1.85 -24.76 -23.90
N ARG A 767 2.39 -24.59 -25.10
CA ARG A 767 1.65 -24.67 -26.36
C ARG A 767 2.53 -25.19 -27.48
N TRP A 768 1.87 -25.78 -28.47
CA TRP A 768 2.49 -26.11 -29.75
C TRP A 768 2.63 -24.85 -30.59
N ILE A 769 3.80 -24.67 -31.21
CA ILE A 769 4.11 -23.51 -32.04
C ILE A 769 4.68 -23.99 -33.35
N TRP A 770 4.21 -23.39 -34.44
CA TRP A 770 4.87 -23.55 -35.73
C TRP A 770 6.15 -22.73 -35.76
N PHE A 771 7.26 -23.38 -36.10
CA PHE A 771 8.49 -22.66 -36.38
C PHE A 771 8.23 -21.64 -37.48
N THR A 772 8.57 -20.38 -37.22
CA THR A 772 8.43 -19.27 -38.15
C THR A 772 9.74 -18.50 -38.07
N PRO A 773 10.52 -18.39 -39.16
CA PRO A 773 11.76 -17.62 -39.18
C PRO A 773 11.48 -16.14 -38.87
N GLN A 774 12.29 -15.54 -38.02
CA GLN A 774 12.14 -14.13 -37.64
C GLN A 774 13.46 -13.36 -37.67
N ALA A 775 13.38 -12.04 -37.80
CA ALA A 775 14.50 -11.12 -37.58
C ALA A 775 14.22 -10.20 -36.40
N ARG A 776 15.27 -9.83 -35.68
CA ARG A 776 15.21 -8.85 -34.58
C ARG A 776 15.48 -7.45 -35.15
N GLY A 777 14.49 -6.55 -35.03
CA GLY A 777 14.62 -5.15 -35.43
C GLY A 777 15.42 -4.31 -34.43
N ASP A 778 15.82 -3.10 -34.85
CA ASP A 778 16.59 -2.14 -34.03
C ASP A 778 15.83 -1.68 -32.77
N ASP A 779 14.50 -1.80 -32.75
CA ASP A 779 13.65 -1.53 -31.59
C ASP A 779 13.50 -2.73 -30.65
N GLY A 780 14.21 -3.83 -30.93
CA GLY A 780 14.19 -5.08 -30.17
C GLY A 780 12.98 -5.97 -30.45
N LYS A 781 12.07 -5.59 -31.36
CA LYS A 781 10.91 -6.42 -31.72
C LYS A 781 11.24 -7.41 -32.82
N PHE A 782 10.56 -8.55 -32.78
CA PHE A 782 10.71 -9.59 -33.79
C PHE A 782 9.71 -9.39 -34.93
N VAL A 783 10.20 -9.59 -36.15
CA VAL A 783 9.41 -9.52 -37.39
C VAL A 783 9.50 -10.86 -38.09
N ALA A 784 8.35 -11.45 -38.42
CA ALA A 784 8.29 -12.68 -39.21
C ALA A 784 8.87 -12.45 -40.61
N LEU A 785 9.75 -13.35 -41.04
CA LEU A 785 10.40 -13.32 -42.35
C LEU A 785 9.68 -14.21 -43.37
N ASP A 786 8.84 -15.13 -42.90
CA ASP A 786 8.13 -16.12 -43.71
C ASP A 786 6.71 -16.34 -43.17
N GLU A 787 5.91 -17.14 -43.87
CA GLU A 787 4.61 -17.61 -43.39
C GLU A 787 4.74 -18.50 -42.14
N GLU A 788 3.66 -18.63 -41.37
CA GLU A 788 3.63 -19.45 -40.16
C GLU A 788 3.78 -20.93 -40.51
N GLY A 789 4.85 -21.57 -40.02
CA GLY A 789 5.14 -22.97 -40.29
C GLY A 789 5.51 -23.25 -41.74
N PRO A 790 6.56 -22.63 -42.29
CA PRO A 790 6.91 -22.80 -43.69
C PRO A 790 7.41 -24.23 -43.94
N MET A 791 7.12 -24.74 -45.14
CA MET A 791 7.62 -26.05 -45.56
C MET A 791 9.13 -26.01 -45.75
N ARG A 792 9.82 -27.05 -45.25
CA ARG A 792 11.27 -27.24 -45.38
C ARG A 792 11.54 -28.64 -45.93
N THR A 793 12.65 -28.79 -46.64
CA THR A 793 13.11 -30.10 -47.14
C THR A 793 14.53 -30.33 -46.67
N ALA A 794 14.73 -31.34 -45.82
CA ALA A 794 16.03 -31.69 -45.28
C ALA A 794 16.05 -33.14 -44.79
N LYS A 795 17.25 -33.67 -44.49
CA LYS A 795 17.41 -34.92 -43.73
C LYS A 795 17.81 -34.66 -42.28
N TYR A 796 18.62 -33.62 -42.05
CA TYR A 796 19.12 -33.24 -40.72
C TYR A 796 18.63 -31.84 -40.36
N VAL A 797 18.26 -31.68 -39.09
CA VAL A 797 17.85 -30.39 -38.52
C VAL A 797 18.64 -30.14 -37.26
N ARG A 798 19.23 -28.96 -37.12
CA ARG A 798 19.97 -28.55 -35.92
C ARG A 798 19.26 -27.39 -35.25
N VAL A 799 19.01 -27.53 -33.96
CA VAL A 799 18.51 -26.48 -33.07
C VAL A 799 19.67 -26.01 -32.22
N THR A 800 19.95 -24.71 -32.19
CA THR A 800 21.04 -24.12 -31.40
C THR A 800 20.48 -23.11 -30.41
N ALA A 801 20.75 -23.28 -29.12
CA ALA A 801 20.33 -22.35 -28.08
C ALA A 801 21.15 -21.05 -28.16
N GLU A 802 20.49 -19.88 -28.20
CA GLU A 802 21.21 -18.61 -28.18
C GLU A 802 21.93 -18.40 -26.84
N GLN A 803 21.31 -18.84 -25.74
CA GLN A 803 21.82 -18.70 -24.37
C GLN A 803 21.50 -19.93 -23.54
N THR A 804 22.23 -20.09 -22.43
CA THR A 804 21.95 -21.11 -21.40
C THR A 804 20.53 -20.94 -20.84
N GLY A 805 19.86 -22.04 -20.51
CA GLY A 805 18.54 -22.05 -19.91
C GLY A 805 17.37 -22.04 -20.90
N LEU A 806 17.59 -22.37 -22.18
CA LEU A 806 16.51 -22.66 -23.13
C LEU A 806 15.79 -23.94 -22.69
N VAL A 807 14.47 -23.89 -22.54
CA VAL A 807 13.65 -25.03 -22.11
C VAL A 807 12.65 -25.40 -23.21
N LEU A 808 12.83 -26.57 -23.80
CA LEU A 808 11.92 -27.15 -24.79
C LEU A 808 11.48 -28.53 -24.30
N HIS A 809 10.18 -28.81 -24.39
CA HIS A 809 9.63 -30.11 -23.99
C HIS A 809 9.60 -31.11 -25.13
N GLU A 810 9.33 -30.67 -26.36
CA GLU A 810 9.12 -31.61 -27.47
C GLU A 810 9.30 -30.90 -28.82
N ILE A 811 9.85 -31.60 -29.81
CA ILE A 811 10.02 -31.11 -31.19
C ILE A 811 9.53 -32.16 -32.17
N ALA A 812 8.76 -31.75 -33.17
CA ALA A 812 8.29 -32.67 -34.21
C ALA A 812 8.41 -32.09 -35.62
N PHE A 813 8.58 -33.00 -36.57
CA PHE A 813 8.64 -32.72 -37.99
C PHE A 813 7.42 -33.34 -38.65
N LEU A 814 6.48 -32.53 -39.10
CA LEU A 814 5.19 -32.98 -39.61
C LEU A 814 5.18 -32.98 -41.14
N ASP A 815 4.74 -34.08 -41.75
CA ASP A 815 4.50 -34.16 -43.20
C ASP A 815 3.37 -33.20 -43.65
N PRO A 816 3.13 -33.03 -44.97
CA PRO A 816 2.06 -32.16 -45.46
C PRO A 816 0.65 -32.55 -44.98
N ASP A 817 0.45 -33.80 -44.57
CA ASP A 817 -0.82 -34.34 -44.05
C ASP A 817 -0.95 -34.18 -42.51
N GLY A 818 0.10 -33.70 -41.84
CA GLY A 818 0.16 -33.47 -40.40
C GLY A 818 0.62 -34.68 -39.57
N ASN A 819 1.25 -35.69 -40.17
CA ASN A 819 1.79 -36.84 -39.45
C ASN A 819 3.25 -36.63 -39.03
N PRO A 820 3.65 -36.99 -37.80
CA PRO A 820 5.05 -36.95 -37.38
C PRO A 820 5.96 -37.88 -38.18
N LEU A 821 7.06 -37.34 -38.69
CA LEU A 821 8.11 -38.09 -39.36
C LEU A 821 9.02 -38.80 -38.34
N PRO A 822 9.48 -40.03 -38.61
CA PRO A 822 10.39 -40.76 -37.71
C PRO A 822 11.74 -40.07 -37.53
N ILE A 823 12.12 -39.80 -36.27
CA ILE A 823 13.45 -39.34 -35.88
C ILE A 823 14.32 -40.58 -35.59
N THR A 824 15.42 -40.73 -36.34
CA THR A 824 16.30 -41.92 -36.28
C THR A 824 17.47 -41.77 -35.31
N SER A 825 17.98 -40.55 -35.11
CA SER A 825 19.03 -40.26 -34.13
C SER A 825 18.99 -38.80 -33.68
N VAL A 826 19.40 -38.56 -32.44
CA VAL A 826 19.54 -37.23 -31.84
C VAL A 826 20.90 -37.11 -31.17
N HIS A 827 21.61 -36.02 -31.43
CA HIS A 827 22.96 -35.77 -30.89
C HIS A 827 23.09 -34.32 -30.41
N SER A 828 23.66 -34.12 -29.23
CA SER A 828 24.00 -32.78 -28.72
C SER A 828 25.49 -32.45 -28.91
N ALA A 829 25.80 -31.17 -29.04
CA ALA A 829 27.16 -30.65 -29.11
C ALA A 829 27.25 -29.27 -28.43
N GLY A 830 28.39 -28.99 -27.79
CA GLY A 830 28.64 -27.68 -27.15
C GLY A 830 28.03 -27.51 -25.76
N GLY A 831 27.46 -28.58 -25.17
CA GLY A 831 26.94 -28.57 -23.79
C GLY A 831 28.03 -28.57 -22.72
N GLY A 832 27.71 -28.04 -21.54
CA GLY A 832 28.55 -28.05 -20.35
C GLY A 832 28.43 -29.34 -19.53
N ALA A 833 29.04 -29.36 -18.33
CA ALA A 833 29.05 -30.53 -17.43
C ALA A 833 27.67 -30.98 -16.92
N ARG A 834 26.61 -30.21 -17.21
CA ARG A 834 25.22 -30.48 -16.81
C ARG A 834 24.26 -30.50 -18.01
N ALA A 835 24.76 -30.81 -19.21
CA ALA A 835 23.93 -30.93 -20.40
C ALA A 835 22.78 -31.93 -20.17
N GLY A 836 21.55 -31.51 -20.46
CA GLY A 836 20.38 -32.39 -20.41
C GLY A 836 20.43 -33.47 -21.49
N ASP A 837 19.73 -34.58 -21.28
CA ASP A 837 19.60 -35.63 -22.29
C ASP A 837 18.82 -35.08 -23.50
N PRO A 838 19.42 -34.98 -24.70
CA PRO A 838 18.74 -34.42 -25.87
C PRO A 838 17.61 -35.33 -26.39
N ALA A 839 17.52 -36.59 -25.96
CA ALA A 839 16.41 -37.48 -26.30
C ALA A 839 15.06 -36.99 -25.73
N LEU A 840 15.09 -36.14 -24.67
CA LEU A 840 13.90 -35.51 -24.08
C LEU A 840 13.21 -34.49 -25.01
N LEU A 841 13.74 -34.25 -26.22
CA LEU A 841 13.09 -33.42 -27.24
C LEU A 841 12.30 -34.26 -28.26
N CYS A 842 12.26 -35.58 -28.09
CA CYS A 842 11.62 -36.52 -29.01
C CYS A 842 11.02 -37.76 -28.31
N ASP A 843 10.90 -37.78 -26.98
CA ASP A 843 10.48 -38.95 -26.19
C ASP A 843 8.95 -39.12 -26.09
N GLU A 844 8.17 -38.06 -26.29
CA GLU A 844 6.71 -38.02 -26.15
C GLU A 844 6.01 -37.67 -27.50
N GLN A 845 6.54 -38.17 -28.62
CA GLN A 845 6.01 -37.93 -29.98
C GLN A 845 4.53 -38.35 -30.16
N ASP A 846 3.97 -39.20 -29.29
CA ASP A 846 2.54 -39.56 -29.32
C ASP A 846 1.61 -38.45 -28.79
N THR A 847 2.18 -37.36 -28.27
CA THR A 847 1.48 -36.16 -27.83
C THR A 847 1.37 -35.08 -28.91
N VAL A 848 2.11 -35.22 -30.02
CA VAL A 848 2.20 -34.25 -31.11
C VAL A 848 0.85 -34.18 -31.86
N PRO A 849 0.21 -33.01 -31.95
CA PRO A 849 -1.02 -32.85 -32.73
C PRO A 849 -0.72 -32.62 -34.21
N ALA A 850 -1.67 -32.93 -35.08
CA ALA A 850 -1.58 -32.60 -36.51
C ALA A 850 -1.47 -31.09 -36.78
N TYR A 851 -2.02 -30.26 -35.88
CA TYR A 851 -1.85 -28.81 -35.91
C TYR A 851 -2.00 -28.19 -34.50
N PRO A 852 -1.25 -27.13 -34.18
CA PRO A 852 -1.45 -26.30 -32.99
C PRO A 852 -2.86 -25.69 -32.93
N SER A 853 -3.52 -25.75 -31.78
CA SER A 853 -4.86 -25.18 -31.59
C SER A 853 -5.17 -24.89 -30.12
N TYR A 854 -6.24 -24.12 -29.86
CA TYR A 854 -6.76 -23.88 -28.51
C TYR A 854 -7.05 -25.18 -27.71
N TYR A 855 -7.26 -26.30 -28.39
CA TYR A 855 -7.55 -27.60 -27.78
C TYR A 855 -6.30 -28.25 -27.18
N ASN A 856 -5.15 -28.08 -27.81
CA ASN A 856 -3.89 -28.75 -27.44
C ASN A 856 -2.84 -27.80 -26.83
N SER A 857 -3.20 -26.53 -26.65
CA SER A 857 -2.27 -25.46 -26.27
C SER A 857 -2.89 -24.50 -25.26
N SER A 858 -2.03 -23.86 -24.46
CA SER A 858 -2.39 -22.67 -23.68
C SER A 858 -2.75 -21.51 -24.63
N TYR A 859 -3.70 -20.66 -24.23
CA TYR A 859 -4.02 -19.42 -24.95
C TYR A 859 -4.64 -18.38 -24.01
N PHE A 860 -4.66 -17.12 -24.43
CA PHE A 860 -5.21 -16.02 -23.63
C PHE A 860 -4.61 -16.02 -22.20
N ASP A 861 -5.39 -15.75 -21.16
CA ASP A 861 -4.92 -15.69 -19.76
C ASP A 861 -4.44 -17.04 -19.18
N GLU A 862 -4.57 -18.16 -19.90
CA GLU A 862 -4.02 -19.45 -19.46
C GLU A 862 -2.49 -19.44 -19.39
N ILE A 863 -1.83 -18.60 -20.20
CA ILE A 863 -0.38 -18.40 -20.15
C ILE A 863 0.09 -17.84 -18.79
N TYR A 864 -0.80 -17.16 -18.06
CA TYR A 864 -0.49 -16.64 -16.74
C TYR A 864 -0.95 -17.61 -15.66
N HIS A 865 -2.20 -18.06 -15.73
CA HIS A 865 -2.82 -18.78 -14.62
C HIS A 865 -2.49 -20.27 -14.58
N ALA A 866 -2.49 -20.95 -15.74
CA ALA A 866 -2.06 -22.35 -15.80
C ALA A 866 -0.57 -22.46 -15.52
N ARG A 867 0.23 -21.54 -16.06
CA ARG A 867 1.65 -21.38 -15.71
C ARG A 867 1.86 -21.22 -14.21
N THR A 868 1.17 -20.27 -13.58
CA THR A 868 1.35 -20.09 -12.13
C THR A 868 0.90 -21.33 -11.35
N GLY A 869 -0.12 -22.04 -11.82
CA GLY A 869 -0.50 -23.34 -11.30
C GLY A 869 0.62 -24.37 -11.38
N TYR A 870 1.33 -24.43 -12.52
CA TYR A 870 2.53 -25.26 -12.70
C TYR A 870 3.68 -24.82 -11.78
N GLU A 871 3.96 -23.52 -11.69
CA GLU A 871 5.00 -22.96 -10.84
C GLU A 871 4.76 -23.32 -9.36
N PHE A 872 3.53 -23.17 -8.87
CA PHE A 872 3.14 -23.63 -7.54
C PHE A 872 3.27 -25.14 -7.35
N ALA A 873 2.98 -25.95 -8.37
CA ALA A 873 3.14 -27.39 -8.29
C ALA A 873 4.60 -27.82 -8.09
N HIS A 874 5.54 -27.03 -8.62
CA HIS A 874 6.98 -27.31 -8.66
C HIS A 874 7.81 -26.45 -7.69
N GLY A 875 7.17 -25.59 -6.88
CA GLY A 875 7.88 -24.73 -5.93
C GLY A 875 8.68 -23.58 -6.60
N LEU A 876 8.32 -23.21 -7.82
CA LEU A 876 8.93 -22.12 -8.57
C LEU A 876 8.33 -20.76 -8.16
N ASN A 877 9.08 -19.70 -8.37
CA ASN A 877 8.58 -18.34 -8.16
C ASN A 877 7.48 -18.01 -9.19
N PRO A 878 6.30 -17.53 -8.73
CA PRO A 878 5.19 -17.28 -9.62
C PRO A 878 5.45 -16.06 -10.52
N TYR A 879 5.26 -16.21 -11.83
CA TYR A 879 5.37 -15.11 -12.79
C TYR A 879 4.26 -14.07 -12.61
N GLU A 880 3.04 -14.52 -12.34
CA GLU A 880 1.86 -13.66 -12.24
C GLU A 880 1.40 -13.51 -10.78
N THR A 881 1.59 -12.32 -10.19
CA THR A 881 1.31 -12.03 -8.76
C THR A 881 0.26 -10.95 -8.51
N THR A 882 -0.33 -10.36 -9.56
CA THR A 882 -1.33 -9.27 -9.44
C THR A 882 -2.66 -9.72 -8.82
N HIS A 883 -2.90 -11.04 -8.77
CA HIS A 883 -4.10 -11.63 -8.20
C HIS A 883 -3.78 -12.57 -7.02
N PRO A 884 -4.64 -12.60 -5.97
CA PRO A 884 -4.55 -13.54 -4.87
C PRO A 884 -4.40 -15.02 -5.30
N PRO A 885 -3.73 -15.85 -4.49
CA PRO A 885 -3.22 -17.15 -4.95
C PRO A 885 -4.29 -18.24 -5.09
N LEU A 886 -5.43 -18.19 -4.38
CA LEU A 886 -6.32 -19.34 -4.25
C LEU A 886 -6.88 -19.83 -5.59
N GLY A 887 -7.21 -18.93 -6.51
CA GLY A 887 -7.70 -19.31 -7.85
C GLY A 887 -6.68 -20.15 -8.63
N LYS A 888 -5.39 -19.78 -8.53
CA LYS A 888 -4.27 -20.48 -9.17
C LYS A 888 -3.92 -21.78 -8.43
N VAL A 889 -4.08 -21.82 -7.10
CA VAL A 889 -3.97 -23.05 -6.29
C VAL A 889 -5.04 -24.08 -6.67
N LEU A 890 -6.26 -23.64 -6.99
CA LEU A 890 -7.30 -24.54 -7.51
C LEU A 890 -6.95 -25.07 -8.91
N ILE A 891 -6.37 -24.25 -9.78
CA ILE A 891 -5.86 -24.70 -11.09
C ILE A 891 -4.71 -25.71 -10.91
N MET A 892 -3.77 -25.44 -10.00
CA MET A 892 -2.68 -26.34 -9.62
C MET A 892 -3.22 -27.71 -9.19
N LEU A 893 -4.34 -27.76 -8.45
CA LEU A 893 -4.96 -29.04 -8.07
C LEU A 893 -5.41 -29.84 -9.31
N GLY A 894 -5.98 -29.18 -10.31
CA GLY A 894 -6.31 -29.82 -11.60
C GLY A 894 -5.08 -30.37 -12.30
N ILE A 895 -4.00 -29.59 -12.36
CA ILE A 895 -2.71 -30.00 -12.93
C ILE A 895 -2.13 -31.22 -12.18
N LYS A 896 -2.17 -31.23 -10.84
CA LYS A 896 -1.66 -32.37 -10.05
C LYS A 896 -2.46 -33.66 -10.25
N ILE A 897 -3.75 -33.56 -10.60
CA ILE A 897 -4.61 -34.74 -10.79
C ILE A 897 -4.50 -35.28 -12.23
N PHE A 898 -4.41 -34.39 -13.23
CA PHE A 898 -4.53 -34.76 -14.65
C PHE A 898 -3.29 -34.45 -15.50
N GLY A 899 -2.19 -34.03 -14.87
CA GLY A 899 -0.96 -33.60 -15.54
C GLY A 899 -1.02 -32.16 -16.06
N MET A 900 0.11 -31.65 -16.55
CA MET A 900 0.20 -30.34 -17.19
C MET A 900 -0.37 -30.42 -18.62
N THR A 901 -1.69 -30.54 -18.71
CA THR A 901 -2.44 -30.70 -19.97
C THR A 901 -3.58 -29.69 -20.07
N PRO A 902 -4.02 -29.31 -21.28
CA PRO A 902 -5.19 -28.45 -21.48
C PRO A 902 -6.43 -28.89 -20.73
N PHE A 903 -6.69 -30.20 -20.69
CA PHE A 903 -7.76 -30.74 -19.87
C PHE A 903 -7.53 -30.49 -18.38
N GLY A 904 -6.32 -30.76 -17.88
CA GLY A 904 -6.00 -30.69 -16.45
C GLY A 904 -6.12 -29.30 -15.86
N TRP A 905 -5.57 -28.26 -16.49
CA TRP A 905 -5.67 -26.89 -15.96
C TRP A 905 -7.06 -26.27 -16.11
N ARG A 906 -7.88 -26.72 -17.08
CA ARG A 906 -9.27 -26.25 -17.28
C ARG A 906 -10.29 -26.97 -16.39
N PHE A 907 -9.98 -28.18 -15.93
CA PHE A 907 -10.92 -29.05 -15.22
C PHE A 907 -11.59 -28.38 -14.02
N MET A 908 -10.81 -27.73 -13.16
CA MET A 908 -11.32 -27.14 -11.92
C MET A 908 -12.20 -25.92 -12.16
N GLY A 909 -11.92 -25.14 -13.21
CA GLY A 909 -12.81 -24.07 -13.67
C GLY A 909 -14.15 -24.64 -14.12
N ALA A 910 -14.13 -25.67 -14.98
CA ALA A 910 -15.35 -26.27 -15.52
C ALA A 910 -16.20 -26.89 -14.40
N LEU A 911 -15.56 -27.57 -13.44
CA LEU A 911 -16.23 -28.14 -12.26
C LEU A 911 -16.93 -27.05 -11.44
N PHE A 912 -16.26 -25.94 -11.14
CA PHE A 912 -16.87 -24.85 -10.37
C PHE A 912 -18.00 -24.20 -11.17
N GLY A 913 -17.88 -24.08 -12.49
CA GLY A 913 -18.98 -23.67 -13.37
C GLY A 913 -20.22 -24.57 -13.22
N VAL A 914 -20.04 -25.89 -13.30
CA VAL A 914 -21.11 -26.89 -13.09
C VAL A 914 -21.76 -26.73 -11.71
N LEU A 915 -20.95 -26.50 -10.66
CA LEU A 915 -21.44 -26.32 -9.29
C LEU A 915 -22.14 -24.97 -9.05
N MET A 916 -21.93 -23.96 -9.89
CA MET A 916 -22.68 -22.70 -9.81
C MET A 916 -24.18 -22.89 -10.13
N LEU A 917 -24.54 -23.86 -10.96
CA LEU A 917 -25.94 -24.10 -11.33
C LEU A 917 -26.84 -24.47 -10.14
N PRO A 918 -26.54 -25.52 -9.36
CA PRO A 918 -27.34 -25.81 -8.16
C PRO A 918 -27.22 -24.68 -7.14
N LEU A 919 -26.08 -23.99 -7.06
CA LEU A 919 -25.92 -22.85 -6.15
C LEU A 919 -26.85 -21.68 -6.51
N MET A 920 -26.96 -21.34 -7.79
CA MET A 920 -27.89 -20.33 -8.31
C MET A 920 -29.34 -20.75 -8.05
N TYR A 921 -29.66 -22.03 -8.25
CA TYR A 921 -30.97 -22.58 -7.90
C TYR A 921 -31.29 -22.33 -6.42
N LEU A 922 -30.36 -22.68 -5.52
CA LEU A 922 -30.53 -22.50 -4.08
C LEU A 922 -30.66 -21.03 -3.70
N LEU A 923 -29.90 -20.14 -4.31
CA LEU A 923 -29.97 -18.70 -4.08
C LEU A 923 -31.34 -18.14 -4.49
N VAL A 924 -31.80 -18.42 -5.70
CA VAL A 924 -33.11 -17.96 -6.17
C VAL A 924 -34.24 -18.60 -5.37
N LYS A 925 -34.10 -19.87 -4.97
CA LYS A 925 -35.04 -20.54 -4.06
C LYS A 925 -35.04 -19.85 -2.68
N GLN A 926 -33.90 -19.41 -2.16
CA GLN A 926 -33.81 -18.69 -0.89
C GLN A 926 -34.53 -17.33 -0.96
N LEU A 927 -34.48 -16.66 -2.12
CA LEU A 927 -35.07 -15.34 -2.33
C LEU A 927 -36.58 -15.42 -2.59
N LEU A 928 -37.01 -16.28 -3.51
CA LEU A 928 -38.38 -16.29 -4.04
C LEU A 928 -39.25 -17.43 -3.51
N LYS A 929 -38.65 -18.42 -2.85
CA LYS A 929 -39.30 -19.60 -2.25
C LYS A 929 -40.11 -20.48 -3.23
N LYS A 930 -40.06 -20.19 -4.53
CA LYS A 930 -40.80 -20.90 -5.58
C LYS A 930 -39.85 -21.69 -6.48
N THR A 931 -40.25 -22.92 -6.80
CA THR A 931 -39.46 -23.88 -7.58
C THR A 931 -39.34 -23.45 -9.04
N GLU A 932 -40.39 -22.85 -9.59
CA GLU A 932 -40.44 -22.40 -10.99
C GLU A 932 -39.40 -21.31 -11.26
N TYR A 933 -39.26 -20.33 -10.35
CA TYR A 933 -38.28 -19.27 -10.49
C TYR A 933 -36.85 -19.74 -10.20
N ALA A 934 -36.67 -20.66 -9.25
CA ALA A 934 -35.37 -21.26 -9.00
C ALA A 934 -34.87 -22.06 -10.21
N ALA A 935 -35.76 -22.84 -10.83
CA ALA A 935 -35.48 -23.57 -12.07
C ALA A 935 -35.18 -22.60 -13.22
N LEU A 936 -35.94 -21.51 -13.35
CA LEU A 936 -35.68 -20.48 -14.36
C LEU A 936 -34.32 -19.82 -14.16
N GLY A 937 -33.96 -19.43 -12.92
CA GLY A 937 -32.66 -18.80 -12.63
C GLY A 937 -31.48 -19.73 -12.93
N MET A 938 -31.61 -21.01 -12.56
CA MET A 938 -30.63 -22.03 -12.91
C MET A 938 -30.53 -22.24 -14.44
N ALA A 939 -31.66 -22.30 -15.15
CA ALA A 939 -31.69 -22.47 -16.59
C ALA A 939 -31.08 -21.27 -17.33
N LEU A 940 -31.36 -20.04 -16.88
CA LEU A 940 -30.75 -18.84 -17.44
C LEU A 940 -29.22 -18.84 -17.27
N LEU A 941 -28.71 -19.27 -16.12
CA LEU A 941 -27.27 -19.41 -15.92
C LEU A 941 -26.68 -20.54 -16.78
N ALA A 942 -27.37 -21.67 -16.91
CA ALA A 942 -26.92 -22.80 -17.74
C ALA A 942 -26.89 -22.47 -19.25
N LEU A 943 -27.77 -21.57 -19.69
CA LEU A 943 -27.86 -21.13 -21.10
C LEU A 943 -27.04 -19.87 -21.38
N ASP A 944 -26.35 -19.32 -20.38
CA ASP A 944 -25.52 -18.14 -20.55
C ASP A 944 -24.18 -18.51 -21.22
N SER A 945 -23.98 -18.01 -22.44
CA SER A 945 -22.79 -18.30 -23.25
C SER A 945 -21.49 -17.80 -22.62
N MET A 946 -21.55 -16.72 -21.83
CA MET A 946 -20.37 -16.16 -21.17
C MET A 946 -19.96 -17.06 -20.00
N HIS A 947 -20.90 -17.49 -19.16
CA HIS A 947 -20.70 -18.47 -18.10
C HIS A 947 -20.10 -19.77 -18.67
N PHE A 948 -20.68 -20.29 -19.76
CA PHE A 948 -20.16 -21.50 -20.39
C PHE A 948 -18.74 -21.34 -20.92
N THR A 949 -18.44 -20.22 -21.58
CA THR A 949 -17.09 -19.99 -22.15
C THR A 949 -16.05 -19.73 -21.06
N GLN A 950 -16.35 -18.84 -20.11
CA GLN A 950 -15.41 -18.45 -19.05
C GLN A 950 -15.07 -19.59 -18.10
N THR A 951 -16.03 -20.47 -17.79
CA THR A 951 -15.78 -21.61 -16.90
C THR A 951 -14.94 -22.71 -17.57
N ARG A 952 -14.84 -22.72 -18.90
CA ARG A 952 -14.09 -23.74 -19.66
C ARG A 952 -12.66 -23.34 -20.00
N ILE A 953 -12.25 -22.11 -19.71
CA ILE A 953 -10.87 -21.65 -19.81
C ILE A 953 -10.28 -21.51 -18.41
N ALA A 954 -8.98 -21.71 -18.25
CA ALA A 954 -8.34 -21.63 -16.95
C ALA A 954 -8.11 -20.17 -16.49
N THR A 955 -9.20 -19.45 -16.25
CA THR A 955 -9.21 -18.13 -15.61
C THR A 955 -9.64 -18.21 -14.15
N ILE A 956 -9.21 -17.24 -13.34
CA ILE A 956 -9.52 -17.22 -11.91
C ILE A 956 -10.90 -16.63 -11.59
N ASP A 957 -11.57 -16.00 -12.56
CA ASP A 957 -12.90 -15.36 -12.43
C ASP A 957 -13.97 -16.32 -11.93
N THR A 958 -13.96 -17.54 -12.46
CA THR A 958 -14.91 -18.60 -12.12
C THR A 958 -14.95 -18.86 -10.61
N TYR A 959 -13.80 -18.91 -9.95
CA TYR A 959 -13.75 -19.15 -8.50
C TYR A 959 -14.31 -17.97 -7.71
N GLY A 960 -14.00 -16.74 -8.13
CA GLY A 960 -14.55 -15.53 -7.51
C GLY A 960 -16.07 -15.48 -7.56
N VAL A 961 -16.67 -15.70 -8.73
CA VAL A 961 -18.14 -15.70 -8.91
C VAL A 961 -18.80 -16.80 -8.07
N PHE A 962 -18.20 -17.99 -8.01
CA PHE A 962 -18.73 -19.10 -7.22
C PHE A 962 -18.82 -18.74 -5.73
N PHE A 963 -17.74 -18.19 -5.17
CA PHE A 963 -17.70 -17.77 -3.77
C PHE A 963 -18.60 -16.57 -3.47
N ILE A 964 -18.80 -15.66 -4.43
CA ILE A 964 -19.77 -14.56 -4.31
C ILE A 964 -21.20 -15.10 -4.17
N LEU A 965 -21.61 -16.04 -5.03
CA LEU A 965 -22.93 -16.66 -4.95
C LEU A 965 -23.15 -17.38 -3.60
N LEU A 966 -22.11 -18.08 -3.12
CA LEU A 966 -22.14 -18.80 -1.85
C LEU A 966 -22.24 -17.84 -0.65
N MET A 967 -21.47 -16.75 -0.68
CA MET A 967 -21.50 -15.67 0.29
C MET A 967 -22.92 -15.07 0.39
N TYR A 968 -23.51 -14.68 -0.74
CA TYR A 968 -24.86 -14.11 -0.72
C TYR A 968 -25.94 -15.10 -0.30
N LEU A 969 -25.86 -16.37 -0.72
CA LEU A 969 -26.80 -17.40 -0.27
C LEU A 969 -26.85 -17.49 1.26
N PHE A 970 -25.68 -17.54 1.90
CA PHE A 970 -25.59 -17.62 3.35
C PHE A 970 -25.95 -16.30 4.04
N MET A 971 -25.56 -15.15 3.49
CA MET A 971 -25.94 -13.85 4.02
C MET A 971 -27.46 -13.65 3.98
N PHE A 972 -28.12 -13.94 2.86
CA PHE A 972 -29.58 -13.87 2.76
C PHE A 972 -30.27 -14.80 3.74
N ARG A 973 -29.72 -16.00 3.94
CA ARG A 973 -30.23 -16.92 4.95
C ARG A 973 -30.08 -16.36 6.36
N TYR A 974 -28.94 -15.76 6.70
CA TYR A 974 -28.73 -15.09 7.98
C TYR A 974 -29.73 -13.94 8.19
N CYS A 975 -29.91 -13.07 7.18
CA CYS A 975 -30.86 -11.95 7.21
C CYS A 975 -32.33 -12.38 7.41
N GLN A 976 -32.68 -13.60 7.00
CA GLN A 976 -34.01 -14.18 7.20
C GLN A 976 -34.20 -14.81 8.58
N MET A 977 -33.13 -15.06 9.34
CA MET A 977 -33.20 -15.63 10.69
C MET A 977 -33.34 -14.55 11.76
N ASN A 978 -33.79 -14.96 12.94
CA ASN A 978 -33.89 -14.09 14.11
C ASN A 978 -33.22 -14.74 15.33
N PHE A 979 -32.20 -14.07 15.85
CA PHE A 979 -31.44 -14.48 17.03
C PHE A 979 -32.34 -14.82 18.24
N TYR A 980 -33.45 -14.10 18.44
CA TYR A 980 -34.34 -14.28 19.59
C TYR A 980 -35.22 -15.54 19.47
N THR A 981 -35.53 -16.00 18.25
CA THR A 981 -36.41 -17.14 18.00
C THR A 981 -35.63 -18.39 17.59
N ASP A 982 -34.63 -18.25 16.73
CA ASP A 982 -33.83 -19.36 16.19
C ASP A 982 -32.61 -19.69 17.09
N GLY A 983 -32.21 -18.75 17.95
CA GLY A 983 -31.09 -18.87 18.87
C GLY A 983 -29.73 -18.54 18.26
N LEU A 984 -28.85 -17.92 19.07
CA LEU A 984 -27.54 -17.41 18.64
C LEU A 984 -26.71 -18.41 17.83
N LYS A 985 -26.58 -19.63 18.35
CA LYS A 985 -25.71 -20.64 17.73
C LYS A 985 -26.16 -20.96 16.30
N LYS A 986 -27.47 -21.06 16.06
CA LYS A 986 -28.00 -21.37 14.73
C LYS A 986 -27.87 -20.20 13.77
N THR A 987 -28.01 -18.96 14.25
CA THR A 987 -27.82 -17.76 13.42
C THR A 987 -26.37 -17.50 13.06
N LEU A 988 -25.41 -17.90 13.91
CA LEU A 988 -23.99 -17.72 13.63
C LEU A 988 -23.46 -18.66 12.54
N ILE A 989 -24.09 -19.81 12.29
CA ILE A 989 -23.65 -20.75 11.25
C ILE A 989 -23.70 -20.13 9.85
N PRO A 990 -24.85 -19.64 9.33
CA PRO A 990 -24.87 -19.01 8.01
C PRO A 990 -24.01 -17.75 7.96
N LEU A 991 -23.94 -16.96 9.04
CA LEU A 991 -23.04 -15.80 9.09
C LEU A 991 -21.56 -16.21 8.95
N GLY A 992 -21.15 -17.26 9.67
CA GLY A 992 -19.80 -17.81 9.60
C GLY A 992 -19.49 -18.41 8.23
N LEU A 993 -20.42 -19.16 7.63
CA LEU A 993 -20.28 -19.70 6.28
C LEU A 993 -20.21 -18.60 5.21
N SER A 994 -20.96 -17.51 5.39
CA SER A 994 -20.85 -16.31 4.56
C SER A 994 -19.46 -15.68 4.69
N GLY A 995 -18.92 -15.58 5.91
CA GLY A 995 -17.57 -15.06 6.15
C GLY A 995 -16.47 -15.95 5.59
N VAL A 996 -16.63 -17.28 5.64
CA VAL A 996 -15.70 -18.23 5.00
C VAL A 996 -15.74 -18.09 3.48
N ALA A 997 -16.95 -18.05 2.88
CA ALA A 997 -17.10 -17.84 1.45
C ALA A 997 -16.50 -16.49 1.00
N MET A 998 -16.71 -15.42 1.78
CA MET A 998 -16.08 -14.12 1.57
C MET A 998 -14.55 -14.22 1.58
N GLY A 999 -13.96 -14.86 2.58
CA GLY A 999 -12.52 -15.04 2.69
C GLY A 999 -11.93 -15.82 1.52
N LEU A 1000 -12.57 -16.93 1.12
CA LEU A 1000 -12.17 -17.72 -0.05
C LEU A 1000 -12.33 -16.93 -1.36
N GLY A 1001 -13.40 -16.14 -1.49
CA GLY A 1001 -13.60 -15.26 -2.64
C GLY A 1001 -12.48 -14.22 -2.76
N ILE A 1002 -12.18 -13.49 -1.68
CA ILE A 1002 -11.10 -12.48 -1.65
C ILE A 1002 -9.74 -13.13 -1.91
N ALA A 1003 -9.48 -14.30 -1.35
CA ALA A 1003 -8.27 -15.06 -1.60
C ALA A 1003 -8.15 -15.59 -3.03
N SER A 1004 -9.25 -15.60 -3.81
CA SER A 1004 -9.26 -15.98 -5.23
C SER A 1004 -9.14 -14.78 -6.16
N LYS A 1005 -9.90 -13.70 -5.92
CA LYS A 1005 -9.87 -12.47 -6.73
C LYS A 1005 -10.41 -11.27 -5.93
N TRP A 1006 -9.74 -10.11 -6.06
CA TRP A 1006 -10.09 -8.90 -5.31
C TRP A 1006 -11.50 -8.35 -5.59
N ILE A 1007 -12.12 -8.70 -6.72
CA ILE A 1007 -13.50 -8.28 -7.01
C ILE A 1007 -14.50 -8.73 -5.92
N CYS A 1008 -14.18 -9.80 -5.20
CA CYS A 1008 -14.99 -10.29 -4.10
C CYS A 1008 -15.03 -9.33 -2.90
N ILE A 1009 -14.07 -8.40 -2.77
CA ILE A 1009 -14.11 -7.34 -1.75
C ILE A 1009 -15.30 -6.40 -2.03
N TYR A 1010 -15.54 -6.04 -3.29
CA TYR A 1010 -16.68 -5.21 -3.65
C TYR A 1010 -18.00 -5.93 -3.35
N ALA A 1011 -18.08 -7.23 -3.63
CA ALA A 1011 -19.23 -8.04 -3.29
C ALA A 1011 -19.43 -8.22 -1.77
N ALA A 1012 -18.36 -8.12 -0.97
CA ALA A 1012 -18.46 -8.19 0.48
C ALA A 1012 -18.99 -6.88 1.11
N VAL A 1013 -18.76 -5.75 0.44
CA VAL A 1013 -19.26 -4.43 0.86
C VAL A 1013 -20.75 -4.27 0.55
N GLY A 1014 -21.21 -4.80 -0.59
CA GLY A 1014 -22.62 -4.80 -1.01
C GLY A 1014 -23.48 -5.73 -0.19
#